data_AF-A0A8S9PCF2-F1
#
_entry.id   AF-A0A8S9PCF2-F1
#
_cell.length_a   1.000
_cell.length_b   1.000
_cell.length_c   1.000
_cell.angle_alpha   90.00
_cell.angle_beta   90.00
_cell.angle_gamma   90.00
#
_symmetry.space_group_name_H-M   'P 1'
#
loop_
_entity.id
_entity.type
_entity.pdbx_description
1 polymer ?
#
loop_
_entity_poly.entity_id
_entity_poly.type
_entity_poly.pdbx_seq_one_letter_code
_entity_poly.pdbx_strand_id
1 'polypeptide(L)'
;MASSSLFNASLSSLNPNQHPIRRHPSPSLLRHRPVAVSCADNNTTPIETSVKPPRRTENTIRDDARLHRSTAVNPFSARYVPFNAPPNSAEHYSLDEIVYRSRSGGLLDVEHDMDALKHFDGAYWRDLFDSRVGKSTWPYGSGVWSKKEWVLPEIDDDDIVSAFEGNSNLFWAERFGKQFLEMNDLWVKHCGISHTGSFKDLGMTVLVSQVNRLRKMNRPVVGVGCASTGDTSAALSAYCAAAGIPSIVFLPANKISMAQLVQPIANGAFVLSIDTDFDGCMKLIREVTSELPIYLANSLNSLRLEGQKTAAIEILQQFDWQPPEWVIVPGGNLGNIYAFYKGFKMCQELGLVDRIPRLVCAQAANANPLYLHYKSGWKDFKPMTASTTFASAIQIGDPVSIDRAVYALKQCDGIVEEATEEELMDAMAQADSTGMFICPHTGVALTALFKLRKQGVIAPTDRTVVVSTAHGLKFTQSKVDYHSKAIPDMACRFSNPPVEVKADFGAVMDVLKSYLGSQKLSKWARTKRDRCYSGVRTDEFILEQDVDISYSLANNVGEGIVELIYENNIKKLIMGAAADSHNSEEGRFDRRGSPHPSSESLTSLQGLDSALVPYEEAVRGEHDNVSHALSSPEDQSARGFETMYYEQQRRGLEIEERRIKAEEDLRAEIENMKGIQKELEEQLYIDCPRQFEMFQKERDEAMKTTVELLRLLNLDNSESASHSPPSSFQRSVSNEPPPYFLCPITQEVMREPSVAADGHTYEAEALREWLDNGHDTSPMTNLKLAHRNLVPNHPLRSAIHEWLQGHS
;
A
#
# COMPACT_ATOMS: atom_id res chain seq x y z
N MET A 1 37.66 51.76 7.46
CA MET A 1 38.41 52.61 8.42
C MET A 1 39.41 51.72 9.17
N ALA A 2 40.41 52.28 9.86
CA ALA A 2 41.43 51.52 10.60
C ALA A 2 40.91 51.03 11.98
N SER A 3 41.58 50.20 12.79
CA SER A 3 42.91 49.52 12.74
C SER A 3 42.76 48.05 13.28
N SER A 4 43.72 47.24 13.76
CA SER A 4 45.19 47.25 14.03
C SER A 4 45.63 45.76 14.22
N SER A 5 46.76 45.24 13.69
CA SER A 5 48.12 45.18 14.29
C SER A 5 48.15 44.84 15.80
N LEU A 6 48.89 43.86 16.35
CA LEU A 6 50.16 43.17 16.01
C LEU A 6 50.03 41.64 16.36
N PHE A 7 50.89 40.68 16.00
CA PHE A 7 52.36 40.60 16.15
C PHE A 7 53.00 39.60 15.15
N ASN A 8 54.33 39.57 15.07
CA ASN A 8 55.10 38.79 14.11
C ASN A 8 56.28 38.06 14.79
N ALA A 9 56.59 36.82 14.41
CA ALA A 9 57.82 36.10 14.78
C ALA A 9 58.12 34.98 13.77
N SER A 10 59.39 34.83 13.38
CA SER A 10 59.84 33.91 12.33
C SER A 10 61.14 33.20 12.70
N LEU A 11 61.37 32.00 12.17
CA LEU A 11 62.65 31.31 11.86
C LEU A 11 62.29 29.84 11.56
N SER A 12 62.85 29.08 10.63
CA SER A 12 63.58 29.30 9.37
C SER A 12 63.93 27.88 8.85
N SER A 13 63.97 27.69 7.53
CA SER A 13 64.20 26.42 6.83
C SER A 13 65.52 25.69 7.15
N LEU A 14 65.55 24.35 6.99
CA LEU A 14 66.65 23.61 6.32
C LEU A 14 66.20 22.20 5.85
N ASN A 15 66.89 21.65 4.84
CA ASN A 15 66.57 20.44 4.05
C ASN A 15 67.83 20.08 3.19
N PRO A 16 68.03 18.89 2.53
CA PRO A 16 67.52 17.51 2.70
C PRO A 16 68.65 16.42 2.82
N ASN A 17 68.26 15.12 2.73
CA ASN A 17 69.03 13.94 2.24
C ASN A 17 70.25 13.37 3.02
N GLN A 18 70.19 12.08 3.42
CA GLN A 18 71.15 11.01 3.02
C GLN A 18 70.75 9.56 3.43
N HIS A 19 71.28 8.58 2.68
CA HIS A 19 71.14 7.11 2.75
C HIS A 19 72.35 6.49 1.99
N PRO A 20 72.62 5.16 1.93
CA PRO A 20 72.30 4.02 2.82
C PRO A 20 73.52 3.09 3.11
N ILE A 21 73.42 2.07 3.99
CA ILE A 21 74.38 0.93 4.08
C ILE A 21 73.67 -0.43 4.33
N ARG A 22 74.16 -1.52 3.71
CA ARG A 22 73.71 -2.94 3.87
C ARG A 22 74.67 -3.78 4.75
N ARG A 23 74.20 -4.90 5.31
CA ARG A 23 74.96 -6.19 5.46
C ARG A 23 74.05 -7.43 5.30
N HIS A 24 74.66 -8.61 5.09
CA HIS A 24 74.09 -9.94 4.78
C HIS A 24 74.80 -11.03 5.68
N PRO A 25 74.68 -12.38 5.48
CA PRO A 25 73.47 -13.24 5.61
C PRO A 25 73.70 -14.63 6.30
N SER A 26 72.60 -15.36 6.63
CA SER A 26 72.49 -16.87 6.65
C SER A 26 73.30 -17.65 7.74
N PRO A 27 73.10 -18.99 8.00
CA PRO A 27 72.39 -20.01 7.18
C PRO A 27 71.51 -21.12 7.86
N SER A 28 70.64 -21.72 7.02
CA SER A 28 70.24 -23.15 6.92
C SER A 28 69.72 -23.99 8.10
N LEU A 29 68.60 -24.73 7.87
CA LEU A 29 68.45 -26.15 8.23
C LEU A 29 67.49 -26.92 7.28
N LEU A 30 67.63 -28.25 7.27
CA LEU A 30 67.24 -29.25 6.26
C LEU A 30 65.71 -29.51 6.08
N ARG A 31 65.25 -29.60 4.82
CA ARG A 31 64.71 -30.78 4.05
C ARG A 31 63.43 -31.48 4.54
N HIS A 32 62.48 -31.68 3.60
CA HIS A 32 62.27 -32.99 2.92
C HIS A 32 61.38 -32.87 1.64
N ARG A 33 61.44 -33.88 0.75
CA ARG A 33 60.64 -34.06 -0.48
C ARG A 33 60.32 -35.55 -0.66
N PRO A 34 59.14 -35.92 -1.19
CA PRO A 34 58.96 -36.95 -2.22
C PRO A 34 59.06 -36.24 -3.60
N VAL A 35 59.96 -36.61 -4.50
CA VAL A 35 59.87 -37.78 -5.42
C VAL A 35 58.67 -37.68 -6.36
N ALA A 36 58.96 -37.35 -7.63
CA ALA A 36 58.05 -37.49 -8.75
C ALA A 36 58.49 -38.69 -9.60
N VAL A 37 57.53 -39.37 -10.23
CA VAL A 37 57.76 -40.45 -11.21
C VAL A 37 57.08 -40.03 -12.51
N SER A 38 57.81 -40.16 -13.61
CA SER A 38 57.33 -39.85 -14.96
C SER A 38 57.14 -41.14 -15.77
N CYS A 39 55.94 -41.33 -16.32
CA CYS A 39 55.70 -42.14 -17.51
C CYS A 39 55.02 -41.24 -18.56
N ALA A 40 55.19 -41.54 -19.84
CA ALA A 40 54.80 -40.65 -20.93
C ALA A 40 53.77 -41.28 -21.89
N ASP A 41 53.17 -40.40 -22.69
CA ASP A 41 52.55 -40.60 -24.01
C ASP A 41 51.12 -41.20 -24.14
N ASN A 42 50.29 -40.43 -24.88
CA ASN A 42 49.18 -40.82 -25.78
C ASN A 42 47.96 -41.57 -25.18
N ASN A 43 46.75 -40.99 -25.08
CA ASN A 43 45.95 -40.50 -26.22
C ASN A 43 44.69 -39.68 -25.83
N THR A 44 44.30 -38.75 -26.72
CA THR A 44 42.96 -38.20 -27.06
C THR A 44 41.78 -38.13 -26.06
N THR A 45 41.17 -36.94 -25.99
CA THR A 45 39.82 -36.56 -25.48
C THR A 45 39.57 -36.53 -23.96
N PRO A 46 38.62 -35.71 -23.45
CA PRO A 46 38.10 -34.42 -23.95
C PRO A 46 38.52 -33.24 -23.04
N ILE A 47 38.06 -32.01 -23.30
CA ILE A 47 38.33 -30.86 -22.41
C ILE A 47 37.35 -30.89 -21.23
N GLU A 48 37.79 -31.41 -20.09
CA GLU A 48 37.06 -31.26 -18.82
C GLU A 48 37.12 -29.82 -18.31
N THR A 49 35.96 -29.18 -18.14
CA THR A 49 35.86 -27.95 -17.35
C THR A 49 36.02 -28.29 -15.86
N SER A 50 37.25 -28.16 -15.34
CA SER A 50 37.57 -28.51 -13.96
C SER A 50 36.89 -27.60 -12.92
N VAL A 51 35.64 -27.92 -12.58
CA VAL A 51 34.92 -27.30 -11.45
C VAL A 51 35.69 -27.64 -10.17
N LYS A 52 36.25 -26.62 -9.51
CA LYS A 52 37.01 -26.81 -8.27
C LYS A 52 36.10 -27.34 -7.14
N PRO A 53 36.53 -28.33 -6.35
CA PRO A 53 35.72 -28.95 -5.30
C PRO A 53 35.48 -27.99 -4.12
N PRO A 54 34.54 -28.33 -3.22
CA PRO A 54 33.37 -27.53 -2.91
C PRO A 54 33.70 -26.10 -2.45
N ARG A 55 32.91 -25.14 -2.94
CA ARG A 55 32.97 -23.75 -2.47
C ARG A 55 32.71 -23.70 -0.97
N ARG A 56 33.38 -22.76 -0.28
CA ARG A 56 32.99 -22.36 1.08
C ARG A 56 31.58 -21.76 1.04
N THR A 57 30.90 -21.78 2.18
CA THR A 57 29.53 -21.30 2.37
C THR A 57 29.34 -19.87 1.82
N GLU A 58 28.44 -19.76 0.85
CA GLU A 58 27.74 -18.55 0.39
C GLU A 58 28.61 -17.32 0.07
N ASN A 59 28.93 -17.16 -1.22
CA ASN A 59 29.16 -15.83 -1.80
C ASN A 59 27.87 -15.01 -1.67
N THR A 60 27.95 -13.72 -1.32
CA THR A 60 26.79 -12.83 -1.44
C THR A 60 26.56 -12.44 -2.90
N ILE A 61 25.37 -11.93 -3.23
CA ILE A 61 25.10 -11.34 -4.56
C ILE A 61 26.03 -10.17 -4.91
N ARG A 62 26.65 -9.52 -3.90
CA ARG A 62 27.70 -8.50 -4.11
C ARG A 62 29.04 -9.13 -4.47
N ASP A 63 29.40 -10.27 -3.86
CA ASP A 63 30.63 -10.99 -4.20
C ASP A 63 30.57 -11.60 -5.60
N ASP A 64 29.41 -12.16 -5.99
CA ASP A 64 29.20 -12.62 -7.36
C ASP A 64 29.18 -11.46 -8.37
N ALA A 65 28.69 -10.26 -8.00
CA ALA A 65 28.83 -9.06 -8.83
C ALA A 65 30.30 -8.60 -8.97
N ARG A 66 31.09 -8.63 -7.89
CA ARG A 66 32.54 -8.36 -7.93
C ARG A 66 33.29 -9.32 -8.86
N LEU A 67 32.90 -10.60 -8.90
CA LEU A 67 33.50 -11.61 -9.79
C LEU A 67 33.22 -11.36 -11.28
N HIS A 68 32.14 -10.64 -11.61
CA HIS A 68 31.76 -10.29 -12.99
C HIS A 68 32.02 -8.80 -13.33
N ARG A 69 32.76 -8.08 -12.48
CA ARG A 69 33.12 -6.67 -12.69
C ARG A 69 33.91 -6.48 -13.98
N SER A 70 33.37 -5.65 -14.88
CA SER A 70 34.13 -5.14 -16.03
C SER A 70 35.29 -4.27 -15.58
N THR A 71 36.44 -4.41 -16.26
CA THR A 71 37.64 -3.57 -16.09
C THR A 71 37.75 -2.50 -17.18
N ALA A 72 36.75 -2.37 -18.05
CA ALA A 72 36.69 -1.30 -19.05
C ALA A 72 36.54 0.08 -18.39
N VAL A 73 37.09 1.12 -19.03
CA VAL A 73 36.87 2.51 -18.62
C VAL A 73 35.40 2.84 -18.81
N ASN A 74 34.74 3.36 -17.77
CA ASN A 74 33.38 3.84 -17.85
C ASN A 74 33.33 5.14 -18.68
N PRO A 75 32.59 5.20 -19.80
CA PRO A 75 32.50 6.41 -20.62
C PRO A 75 31.50 7.44 -20.07
N PHE A 76 30.63 7.03 -19.13
CA PHE A 76 29.53 7.87 -18.63
C PHE A 76 29.97 8.65 -17.39
N SER A 77 29.62 9.94 -17.35
CA SER A 77 29.88 10.83 -16.20
C SER A 77 28.68 11.73 -15.89
N ALA A 78 28.63 12.27 -14.67
CA ALA A 78 27.58 13.20 -14.26
C ALA A 78 28.09 14.26 -13.25
N ARG A 79 27.50 15.46 -13.29
CA ARG A 79 27.95 16.62 -12.51
C ARG A 79 26.78 17.49 -12.04
N TYR A 80 26.99 18.30 -11.00
CA TYR A 80 26.04 19.35 -10.67
C TYR A 80 26.25 20.57 -11.58
N VAL A 81 25.16 21.15 -12.06
CA VAL A 81 25.12 22.45 -12.76
C VAL A 81 24.04 23.34 -12.15
N PRO A 82 24.12 24.68 -12.24
CA PRO A 82 23.01 25.55 -11.88
C PRO A 82 21.79 25.30 -12.78
N PHE A 83 20.62 25.10 -12.17
CA PHE A 83 19.40 24.72 -12.87
C PHE A 83 18.98 25.79 -13.90
N ASN A 84 18.73 25.37 -15.15
CA ASN A 84 18.30 26.21 -16.26
C ASN A 84 19.19 27.46 -16.50
N ALA A 85 20.50 27.33 -16.27
CA ALA A 85 21.46 28.39 -16.56
C ALA A 85 21.74 28.54 -18.07
N PRO A 86 22.24 29.71 -18.53
CA PRO A 86 22.63 29.90 -19.92
C PRO A 86 23.76 28.94 -20.35
N PRO A 87 23.85 28.53 -21.63
CA PRO A 87 24.87 27.58 -22.11
C PRO A 87 26.33 27.98 -21.84
N ASN A 88 26.59 29.27 -21.62
CA ASN A 88 27.93 29.80 -21.31
C ASN A 88 28.26 29.76 -19.80
N SER A 89 27.44 29.11 -18.97
CA SER A 89 27.66 28.95 -17.54
C SER A 89 28.82 28.00 -17.26
N ALA A 90 30.01 28.53 -17.02
CA ALA A 90 31.18 27.75 -16.61
C ALA A 90 31.06 27.14 -15.19
N GLU A 91 30.02 27.48 -14.42
CA GLU A 91 29.80 26.93 -13.07
C GLU A 91 29.28 25.49 -13.14
N HIS A 92 30.06 24.57 -12.59
CA HIS A 92 29.74 23.15 -12.41
C HIS A 92 30.52 22.61 -11.20
N TYR A 93 30.07 21.48 -10.62
CA TYR A 93 30.69 20.83 -9.48
C TYR A 93 30.65 19.30 -9.65
N SER A 94 31.60 18.58 -9.06
CA SER A 94 31.55 17.12 -8.98
C SER A 94 30.42 16.66 -8.06
N LEU A 95 29.84 15.49 -8.35
CA LEU A 95 28.90 14.84 -7.43
C LEU A 95 29.57 14.40 -6.12
N ASP A 96 30.91 14.30 -6.10
CA ASP A 96 31.73 14.06 -4.90
C ASP A 96 32.00 15.35 -4.07
N GLU A 97 31.28 16.44 -4.34
CA GLU A 97 31.24 17.67 -3.54
C GLU A 97 29.90 17.85 -2.81
N ILE A 98 29.95 18.42 -1.59
CA ILE A 98 28.76 18.69 -0.78
C ILE A 98 28.24 20.11 -1.09
N VAL A 99 27.42 20.23 -2.14
CA VAL A 99 26.89 21.52 -2.61
C VAL A 99 25.36 21.43 -2.76
N TYR A 100 24.64 22.44 -2.24
CA TYR A 100 23.15 22.46 -2.24
C TYR A 100 22.55 23.61 -3.07
N ARG A 101 23.36 24.60 -3.47
CA ARG A 101 22.97 25.78 -4.24
C ARG A 101 24.14 26.24 -5.11
N SER A 102 23.84 26.86 -6.23
CA SER A 102 24.82 27.58 -7.07
C SER A 102 25.41 28.80 -6.35
N ARG A 103 26.48 29.41 -6.90
CA ARG A 103 27.10 30.64 -6.36
C ARG A 103 26.13 31.82 -6.33
N SER A 104 25.14 31.81 -7.21
CA SER A 104 24.04 32.79 -7.25
C SER A 104 22.95 32.56 -6.19
N GLY A 105 23.02 31.45 -5.43
CA GLY A 105 21.98 31.00 -4.51
C GLY A 105 20.85 30.20 -5.18
N GLY A 106 20.80 30.12 -6.51
CA GLY A 106 19.83 29.30 -7.25
C GLY A 106 19.98 27.79 -7.02
N LEU A 107 18.97 27.02 -7.45
CA LEU A 107 18.98 25.55 -7.39
C LEU A 107 20.09 24.96 -8.28
N LEU A 108 20.61 23.79 -7.89
CA LEU A 108 21.40 22.93 -8.76
C LEU A 108 20.52 21.87 -9.42
N ASP A 109 20.97 21.28 -10.51
CA ASP A 109 20.47 20.04 -11.07
C ASP A 109 21.62 19.08 -11.41
N VAL A 110 21.34 17.80 -11.68
CA VAL A 110 22.36 16.84 -12.14
C VAL A 110 22.32 16.74 -13.66
N GLU A 111 23.40 17.18 -14.30
CA GLU A 111 23.63 17.01 -15.73
C GLU A 111 24.45 15.72 -15.95
N HIS A 112 24.04 14.92 -16.95
CA HIS A 112 24.79 13.74 -17.40
C HIS A 112 25.54 14.10 -18.68
N ASP A 113 26.62 13.38 -18.99
CA ASP A 113 27.29 13.48 -20.28
C ASP A 113 26.40 12.89 -21.39
N MET A 114 25.51 13.73 -21.92
CA MET A 114 24.57 13.37 -22.97
C MET A 114 25.27 13.08 -24.30
N ASP A 115 26.51 13.51 -24.51
CA ASP A 115 27.26 13.18 -25.72
C ASP A 115 27.83 11.76 -25.59
N ALA A 116 28.42 11.39 -24.45
CA ALA A 116 28.81 10.01 -24.14
C ALA A 116 27.62 9.03 -24.20
N LEU A 117 26.46 9.42 -23.66
CA LEU A 117 25.25 8.58 -23.69
C LEU A 117 24.70 8.38 -25.11
N LYS A 118 24.84 9.36 -26.02
CA LYS A 118 24.41 9.29 -27.43
C LYS A 118 25.32 8.45 -28.33
N HIS A 119 26.49 7.99 -27.85
CA HIS A 119 27.28 6.99 -28.57
C HIS A 119 26.59 5.62 -28.64
N PHE A 120 25.56 5.42 -27.81
CA PHE A 120 24.71 4.23 -27.79
C PHE A 120 23.30 4.63 -28.23
N ASP A 121 22.73 3.89 -29.17
CA ASP A 121 21.40 4.19 -29.70
C ASP A 121 20.26 3.75 -28.77
N GLY A 122 19.04 4.18 -29.11
CA GLY A 122 17.85 3.87 -28.33
C GLY A 122 17.46 2.40 -28.31
N ALA A 123 17.89 1.57 -29.26
CA ALA A 123 17.66 0.12 -29.20
C ALA A 123 18.59 -0.52 -28.15
N TYR A 124 19.88 -0.18 -28.17
CA TYR A 124 20.82 -0.60 -27.12
C TYR A 124 20.32 -0.26 -25.72
N TRP A 125 19.81 0.96 -25.51
CA TRP A 125 19.33 1.38 -24.20
C TRP A 125 18.06 0.64 -23.75
N ARG A 126 17.12 0.35 -24.66
CA ARG A 126 15.96 -0.53 -24.36
C ARG A 126 16.45 -1.93 -23.99
N ASP A 127 17.19 -2.58 -24.87
CA ASP A 127 17.69 -3.95 -24.70
C ASP A 127 18.51 -4.13 -23.40
N LEU A 128 19.37 -3.15 -23.08
CA LEU A 128 20.17 -3.15 -21.85
C LEU A 128 19.28 -3.09 -20.60
N PHE A 129 18.30 -2.19 -20.57
CA PHE A 129 17.41 -2.03 -19.42
C PHE A 129 16.39 -3.18 -19.32
N ASP A 130 15.97 -3.76 -20.43
CA ASP A 130 15.05 -4.90 -20.50
C ASP A 130 15.72 -6.20 -20.08
N SER A 131 17.00 -6.41 -20.44
CA SER A 131 17.80 -7.55 -19.96
C SER A 131 17.94 -7.61 -18.44
N ARG A 132 17.70 -6.50 -17.74
CA ARG A 132 17.79 -6.35 -16.27
C ARG A 132 16.44 -6.56 -15.58
N VAL A 133 15.33 -6.68 -16.31
CA VAL A 133 14.00 -6.94 -15.74
C VAL A 133 13.95 -8.35 -15.13
N GLY A 134 13.36 -8.44 -13.93
CA GLY A 134 13.18 -9.69 -13.21
C GLY A 134 14.48 -10.36 -12.74
N LYS A 135 15.60 -9.64 -12.64
CA LYS A 135 16.87 -10.18 -12.12
C LYS A 135 17.04 -9.87 -10.64
N SER A 136 17.74 -10.74 -9.91
CA SER A 136 18.16 -10.52 -8.52
C SER A 136 19.66 -10.20 -8.40
N THR A 137 20.34 -9.96 -9.52
CA THR A 137 21.76 -9.61 -9.60
C THR A 137 22.02 -8.23 -8.98
N TRP A 138 23.07 -8.10 -8.18
CA TRP A 138 23.48 -6.80 -7.64
C TRP A 138 24.17 -5.93 -8.72
N PRO A 139 23.90 -4.61 -8.80
CA PRO A 139 22.84 -3.85 -8.12
C PRO A 139 21.49 -3.88 -8.88
N TYR A 140 21.47 -4.45 -10.10
CA TYR A 140 20.41 -4.32 -11.10
C TYR A 140 19.02 -4.88 -10.73
N GLY A 141 18.86 -5.58 -9.61
CA GLY A 141 17.54 -5.96 -9.08
C GLY A 141 16.67 -4.78 -8.63
N SER A 142 17.27 -3.60 -8.42
CA SER A 142 16.57 -2.34 -8.22
C SER A 142 16.05 -1.74 -9.54
N GLY A 143 14.84 -1.18 -9.52
CA GLY A 143 14.31 -0.38 -10.63
C GLY A 143 15.07 0.93 -10.86
N VAL A 144 15.75 1.43 -9.81
CA VAL A 144 16.68 2.56 -9.91
C VAL A 144 18.01 2.11 -10.53
N TRP A 145 18.68 1.13 -9.91
CA TRP A 145 20.04 0.74 -10.32
C TRP A 145 20.09 -0.11 -11.59
N SER A 146 18.97 -0.69 -12.05
CA SER A 146 18.84 -1.20 -13.42
C SER A 146 19.04 -0.13 -14.50
N LYS A 147 19.07 1.16 -14.14
CA LYS A 147 19.44 2.30 -14.99
C LYS A 147 20.65 3.09 -14.45
N LYS A 148 21.58 2.42 -13.74
CA LYS A 148 22.77 3.01 -13.06
C LYS A 148 23.49 4.06 -13.91
N GLU A 149 23.72 3.76 -15.19
CA GLU A 149 24.41 4.59 -16.18
C GLU A 149 23.79 5.99 -16.31
N TRP A 150 22.49 6.11 -16.06
CA TRP A 150 21.71 7.34 -16.13
C TRP A 150 21.38 7.92 -14.75
N VAL A 151 21.88 7.35 -13.65
CA VAL A 151 21.53 7.76 -12.26
C VAL A 151 22.76 8.28 -11.54
N LEU A 152 23.76 7.42 -11.35
CA LEU A 152 25.10 7.75 -10.87
C LEU A 152 26.08 6.83 -11.62
N PRO A 153 26.54 7.20 -12.83
CA PRO A 153 27.38 6.31 -13.62
C PRO A 153 28.70 5.95 -12.89
N GLU A 154 29.31 6.93 -12.22
CA GLU A 154 30.65 6.83 -11.62
C GLU A 154 30.70 6.15 -10.24
N ILE A 155 29.55 5.73 -9.67
CA ILE A 155 29.52 5.08 -8.35
C ILE A 155 30.02 3.63 -8.43
N ASP A 156 30.76 3.20 -7.41
CA ASP A 156 31.15 1.80 -7.26
C ASP A 156 29.94 0.96 -6.81
N ASP A 157 29.77 -0.25 -7.36
CA ASP A 157 28.70 -1.17 -6.94
C ASP A 157 28.81 -1.56 -5.46
N ASP A 158 30.02 -1.53 -4.87
CA ASP A 158 30.23 -1.72 -3.43
C ASP A 158 29.74 -0.53 -2.58
N ASP A 159 29.54 0.65 -3.18
CA ASP A 159 29.07 1.86 -2.50
C ASP A 159 27.53 2.00 -2.54
N ILE A 160 26.85 1.24 -3.41
CA ILE A 160 25.40 1.28 -3.55
C ILE A 160 24.69 0.76 -2.28
N VAL A 161 23.70 1.52 -1.83
CA VAL A 161 22.81 1.25 -0.70
C VAL A 161 21.39 1.12 -1.25
N SER A 162 20.96 -0.11 -1.53
CA SER A 162 19.69 -0.44 -2.16
C SER A 162 18.99 -1.57 -1.39
N ALA A 163 17.67 -1.52 -1.36
CA ALA A 163 16.77 -2.58 -0.89
C ALA A 163 15.96 -3.18 -2.06
N PHE A 164 16.48 -3.05 -3.29
CA PHE A 164 15.78 -3.38 -4.55
C PHE A 164 14.44 -2.65 -4.75
N GLU A 165 14.41 -1.39 -4.29
CA GLU A 165 13.38 -0.41 -4.62
C GLU A 165 13.19 -0.16 -6.14
N GLY A 166 12.02 0.34 -6.53
CA GLY A 166 11.61 0.45 -7.93
C GLY A 166 10.91 -0.83 -8.40
N ASN A 167 10.88 -1.06 -9.71
CA ASN A 167 10.13 -2.13 -10.37
C ASN A 167 8.66 -2.18 -9.94
N SER A 168 8.11 -1.01 -9.59
CA SER A 168 6.86 -0.89 -8.83
C SER A 168 5.64 -1.16 -9.71
N ASN A 169 4.58 -1.71 -9.11
CA ASN A 169 3.38 -2.14 -9.83
C ASN A 169 2.75 -0.99 -10.64
N LEU A 170 2.37 -1.30 -11.89
CA LEU A 170 1.61 -0.43 -12.79
C LEU A 170 0.24 -1.10 -13.00
N PHE A 171 -0.75 -0.65 -12.24
CA PHE A 171 -2.07 -1.25 -12.15
C PHE A 171 -3.00 -0.70 -13.24
N TRP A 172 -3.65 -1.57 -14.03
CA TRP A 172 -4.72 -1.16 -14.93
C TRP A 172 -6.01 -0.96 -14.13
N ALA A 173 -6.47 0.28 -14.04
CA ALA A 173 -7.60 0.67 -13.20
C ALA A 173 -8.96 0.48 -13.92
N GLU A 174 -9.12 -0.61 -14.68
CA GLU A 174 -10.27 -0.91 -15.57
C GLU A 174 -11.61 -0.48 -14.96
N ARG A 175 -11.93 -1.04 -13.78
CA ARG A 175 -13.23 -0.83 -13.13
C ARG A 175 -13.47 0.63 -12.79
N PHE A 176 -12.45 1.36 -12.33
CA PHE A 176 -12.57 2.78 -11.99
C PHE A 176 -12.65 3.65 -13.25
N GLY A 177 -11.73 3.44 -14.19
CA GLY A 177 -11.73 4.12 -15.49
C GLY A 177 -13.08 3.99 -16.19
N LYS A 178 -13.59 2.77 -16.36
CA LYS A 178 -14.87 2.53 -17.06
C LYS A 178 -16.07 3.07 -16.27
N GLN A 179 -16.16 2.87 -14.95
CA GLN A 179 -17.38 3.18 -14.20
C GLN A 179 -17.52 4.65 -13.77
N PHE A 180 -16.42 5.40 -13.68
CA PHE A 180 -16.42 6.77 -13.14
C PHE A 180 -15.91 7.83 -14.14
N LEU A 181 -15.03 7.46 -15.08
CA LEU A 181 -14.38 8.39 -16.02
C LEU A 181 -14.69 8.09 -17.49
N GLU A 182 -15.41 7.01 -17.76
CA GLU A 182 -15.68 6.45 -19.09
C GLU A 182 -14.39 6.19 -19.91
N MET A 183 -13.31 5.79 -19.22
CA MET A 183 -12.00 5.51 -19.81
C MET A 183 -11.69 4.01 -19.89
N ASN A 184 -11.01 3.58 -20.96
CA ASN A 184 -10.54 2.21 -21.13
C ASN A 184 -9.06 2.00 -20.79
N ASP A 185 -8.20 3.02 -20.91
CA ASP A 185 -6.74 2.89 -20.77
C ASP A 185 -6.16 3.74 -19.60
N LEU A 186 -6.82 3.66 -18.44
CA LEU A 186 -6.40 4.32 -17.19
C LEU A 186 -5.56 3.40 -16.31
N TRP A 187 -4.43 3.91 -15.81
CA TRP A 187 -3.47 3.17 -15.00
C TRP A 187 -3.05 3.94 -13.73
N VAL A 188 -2.60 3.20 -12.73
CA VAL A 188 -2.00 3.75 -11.50
C VAL A 188 -0.59 3.18 -11.31
N LYS A 189 0.42 4.05 -11.31
CA LYS A 189 1.80 3.68 -10.94
C LYS A 189 1.93 3.71 -9.43
N HIS A 190 1.96 2.54 -8.81
CA HIS A 190 1.98 2.37 -7.36
C HIS A 190 3.40 2.50 -6.77
N CYS A 191 4.02 3.67 -6.95
CA CYS A 191 5.30 4.02 -6.32
C CYS A 191 5.27 3.93 -4.78
N GLY A 192 4.08 4.00 -4.17
CA GLY A 192 3.85 3.80 -2.74
C GLY A 192 3.83 2.34 -2.27
N ILE A 193 3.84 1.35 -3.17
CA ILE A 193 4.03 -0.06 -2.80
C ILE A 193 5.54 -0.33 -2.87
N SER A 194 6.21 -0.03 -1.75
CA SER A 194 7.66 -0.14 -1.54
C SER A 194 7.93 -0.48 -0.07
N HIS A 195 9.18 -0.77 0.31
CA HIS A 195 9.50 -1.23 1.68
C HIS A 195 9.20 -0.19 2.77
N THR A 196 9.37 1.12 2.52
CA THR A 196 8.86 2.15 3.45
C THR A 196 7.43 2.59 3.15
N GLY A 197 6.83 2.12 2.05
CA GLY A 197 5.49 2.50 1.59
C GLY A 197 5.42 3.88 0.94
N SER A 198 6.49 4.34 0.26
CA SER A 198 6.58 5.66 -0.36
C SER A 198 7.59 5.78 -1.51
N PHE A 199 7.21 6.57 -2.52
CA PHE A 199 8.04 7.02 -3.65
C PHE A 199 9.39 7.66 -3.26
N LYS A 200 9.54 8.11 -2.01
CA LYS A 200 10.80 8.69 -1.53
C LYS A 200 11.97 7.70 -1.58
N ASP A 201 11.70 6.39 -1.51
CA ASP A 201 12.70 5.33 -1.55
C ASP A 201 13.62 5.45 -2.76
N LEU A 202 13.05 5.69 -3.95
CA LEU A 202 13.80 5.84 -5.21
C LEU A 202 14.85 6.96 -5.12
N GLY A 203 14.51 8.07 -4.45
CA GLY A 203 15.45 9.18 -4.27
C GLY A 203 16.42 9.00 -3.10
N MET A 204 16.08 8.17 -2.11
CA MET A 204 16.92 7.94 -0.93
C MET A 204 17.99 6.86 -1.15
N THR A 205 17.73 5.84 -1.99
CA THR A 205 18.80 4.92 -2.39
C THR A 205 19.96 5.68 -3.05
N VAL A 206 19.67 6.60 -3.99
CA VAL A 206 20.70 7.40 -4.67
C VAL A 206 21.44 8.32 -3.70
N LEU A 207 20.70 9.08 -2.88
CA LEU A 207 21.30 10.01 -1.92
C LEU A 207 22.19 9.29 -0.90
N VAL A 208 21.72 8.20 -0.30
CA VAL A 208 22.47 7.49 0.73
C VAL A 208 23.64 6.69 0.13
N SER A 209 23.52 6.20 -1.11
CA SER A 209 24.65 5.62 -1.84
C SER A 209 25.77 6.65 -2.08
N GLN A 210 25.43 7.87 -2.50
CA GLN A 210 26.44 8.92 -2.69
C GLN A 210 27.05 9.37 -1.36
N VAL A 211 26.27 9.44 -0.27
CA VAL A 211 26.80 9.65 1.09
C VAL A 211 27.76 8.52 1.51
N ASN A 212 27.41 7.26 1.21
CA ASN A 212 28.25 6.09 1.51
C ASN A 212 29.60 6.15 0.76
N ARG A 213 29.57 6.44 -0.54
CA ARG A 213 30.76 6.71 -1.36
C ARG A 213 31.63 7.82 -0.76
N LEU A 214 31.06 9.01 -0.52
CA LEU A 214 31.77 10.15 0.08
C LEU A 214 32.48 9.74 1.39
N ARG A 215 31.78 9.03 2.27
CA ARG A 215 32.27 8.58 3.58
C ARG A 215 33.43 7.58 3.44
N LYS A 216 33.35 6.63 2.50
CA LYS A 216 34.43 5.68 2.16
C LYS A 216 35.64 6.34 1.49
N MET A 217 35.42 7.41 0.70
CA MET A 217 36.48 8.26 0.15
C MET A 217 37.16 9.14 1.21
N ASN A 218 36.90 8.92 2.51
CA ASN A 218 37.38 9.70 3.64
C ASN A 218 37.01 11.19 3.57
N ARG A 219 35.94 11.55 2.85
CA ARG A 219 35.33 12.88 3.02
C ARG A 219 34.68 12.93 4.39
N PRO A 220 34.78 14.05 5.13
CA PRO A 220 34.10 14.19 6.41
C PRO A 220 32.59 14.17 6.18
N VAL A 221 31.95 13.05 6.53
CA VAL A 221 30.50 12.90 6.63
C VAL A 221 30.19 11.95 7.78
N VAL A 222 29.68 12.48 8.90
CA VAL A 222 29.39 11.68 10.11
C VAL A 222 28.02 11.03 10.08
N GLY A 223 27.06 11.61 9.36
CA GLY A 223 25.69 11.13 9.24
C GLY A 223 24.84 11.99 8.29
N VAL A 224 23.54 11.67 8.19
CA VAL A 224 22.57 12.40 7.36
C VAL A 224 21.44 12.96 8.21
N GLY A 225 21.16 14.25 8.05
CA GLY A 225 20.10 14.99 8.72
C GLY A 225 18.90 15.27 7.83
N CYS A 226 17.71 15.34 8.43
CA CYS A 226 16.50 15.85 7.76
C CYS A 226 15.56 16.58 8.72
N ALA A 227 14.73 17.47 8.14
CA ALA A 227 13.68 18.21 8.83
C ALA A 227 12.29 17.80 8.28
N SER A 228 11.81 16.62 8.69
CA SER A 228 10.57 16.03 8.16
C SER A 228 9.95 15.04 9.15
N THR A 229 8.64 15.15 9.38
CA THR A 229 7.89 14.17 10.20
C THR A 229 7.44 12.95 9.40
N GLY A 230 7.13 13.11 8.11
CA GLY A 230 6.62 12.05 7.24
C GLY A 230 7.68 11.43 6.31
N ASP A 231 7.20 10.61 5.36
CA ASP A 231 7.91 9.81 4.33
C ASP A 231 9.40 10.09 4.05
N THR A 232 9.81 11.36 3.94
CA THR A 232 11.21 11.73 3.66
C THR A 232 12.16 11.27 4.77
N SER A 233 11.78 11.41 6.04
CA SER A 233 12.61 10.94 7.17
C SER A 233 12.52 9.42 7.35
N ALA A 234 11.36 8.84 7.05
CA ALA A 234 11.15 7.40 7.06
C ALA A 234 12.04 6.66 6.05
N ALA A 235 11.96 7.06 4.77
CA ALA A 235 12.83 6.54 3.71
C ALA A 235 14.30 6.77 4.05
N LEU A 236 14.71 8.01 4.40
CA LEU A 236 16.10 8.31 4.76
C LEU A 236 16.63 7.35 5.83
N SER A 237 15.87 7.15 6.90
CA SER A 237 16.30 6.36 8.06
C SER A 237 16.47 4.89 7.71
N ALA A 238 15.60 4.32 6.88
CA ALA A 238 15.73 2.94 6.40
C ALA A 238 17.01 2.72 5.58
N TYR A 239 17.32 3.62 4.63
CA TYR A 239 18.57 3.50 3.85
C TYR A 239 19.81 3.79 4.69
N CYS A 240 19.76 4.76 5.61
CA CYS A 240 20.85 5.03 6.54
C CYS A 240 21.14 3.83 7.45
N ALA A 241 20.10 3.17 7.98
CA ALA A 241 20.23 1.94 8.77
C ALA A 241 20.86 0.80 7.94
N ALA A 242 20.38 0.57 6.71
CA ALA A 242 20.93 -0.42 5.78
C ALA A 242 22.41 -0.17 5.39
N ALA A 243 22.93 1.04 5.62
CA ALA A 243 24.31 1.42 5.35
C ALA A 243 25.20 1.53 6.61
N GLY A 244 24.66 1.42 7.82
CA GLY A 244 25.40 1.76 9.04
C GLY A 244 25.82 3.24 9.10
N ILE A 245 24.97 4.12 8.58
CA ILE A 245 25.17 5.58 8.57
C ILE A 245 24.19 6.20 9.58
N PRO A 246 24.64 7.04 10.53
CA PRO A 246 23.75 7.73 11.46
C PRO A 246 22.70 8.59 10.74
N SER A 247 21.42 8.32 11.02
CA SER A 247 20.28 9.15 10.60
C SER A 247 19.89 10.09 11.76
N ILE A 248 19.66 11.37 11.47
CA ILE A 248 19.23 12.38 12.45
C ILE A 248 17.97 13.08 11.94
N VAL A 249 16.94 13.15 12.78
CA VAL A 249 15.64 13.78 12.45
C VAL A 249 15.44 14.95 13.40
N PHE A 250 15.50 16.17 12.87
CA PHE A 250 15.37 17.40 13.64
C PHE A 250 13.94 17.91 13.56
N LEU A 251 13.24 18.04 14.71
CA LEU A 251 11.83 18.45 14.74
C LEU A 251 11.49 19.38 15.91
N PRO A 252 10.58 20.35 15.71
CA PRO A 252 9.88 21.03 16.80
C PRO A 252 9.15 20.02 17.69
N ALA A 253 9.24 20.17 19.02
CA ALA A 253 8.59 19.29 19.99
C ALA A 253 7.07 19.19 19.76
N ASN A 254 6.42 20.31 19.41
CA ASN A 254 4.99 20.38 19.09
C ASN A 254 4.60 19.83 17.70
N LYS A 255 5.54 19.21 16.96
CA LYS A 255 5.31 18.51 15.68
C LYS A 255 5.63 17.01 15.75
N ILE A 256 5.92 16.47 16.94
CA ILE A 256 6.17 15.05 17.12
C ILE A 256 4.85 14.26 17.18
N SER A 257 4.78 13.19 16.40
CA SER A 257 3.72 12.18 16.47
C SER A 257 4.36 10.80 16.34
N MET A 258 4.13 9.92 17.31
CA MET A 258 4.67 8.56 17.30
C MET A 258 4.21 7.77 16.07
N ALA A 259 2.97 7.98 15.60
CA ALA A 259 2.45 7.33 14.40
C ALA A 259 3.15 7.79 13.11
N GLN A 260 3.58 9.06 13.03
CA GLN A 260 4.35 9.56 11.88
C GLN A 260 5.82 9.10 11.94
N LEU A 261 6.37 9.02 13.15
CA LEU A 261 7.80 8.76 13.41
C LEU A 261 8.13 7.29 13.68
N VAL A 262 7.14 6.39 13.65
CA VAL A 262 7.33 4.95 13.89
C VAL A 262 8.40 4.34 12.99
N GLN A 263 8.44 4.69 11.70
CA GLN A 263 9.47 4.19 10.77
C GLN A 263 10.88 4.76 11.07
N PRO A 264 11.10 6.09 11.22
CA PRO A 264 12.37 6.62 11.70
C PRO A 264 12.87 5.98 13.00
N ILE A 265 12.00 5.84 14.01
CA ILE A 265 12.34 5.29 15.33
C ILE A 265 12.69 3.80 15.23
N ALA A 266 11.89 3.00 14.52
CA ALA A 266 12.17 1.56 14.32
C ALA A 266 13.44 1.30 13.50
N ASN A 267 13.82 2.22 12.60
CA ASN A 267 15.10 2.18 11.87
C ASN A 267 16.26 2.83 12.65
N GLY A 268 16.11 3.07 13.96
CA GLY A 268 17.21 3.54 14.82
C GLY A 268 17.68 4.98 14.55
N ALA A 269 16.85 5.83 13.95
CA ALA A 269 17.21 7.23 13.73
C ALA A 269 17.24 8.02 15.05
N PHE A 270 18.20 8.93 15.17
CA PHE A 270 18.30 9.84 16.31
C PHE A 270 17.30 11.00 16.12
N VAL A 271 16.10 10.85 16.69
CA VAL A 271 15.03 11.84 16.61
C VAL A 271 15.19 12.88 17.72
N LEU A 272 15.43 14.13 17.33
CA LEU A 272 15.59 15.27 18.23
C LEU A 272 14.28 16.05 18.35
N SER A 273 13.69 15.98 19.54
CA SER A 273 12.60 16.86 20.00
C SER A 273 13.19 18.19 20.48
N ILE A 274 13.13 19.22 19.64
CA ILE A 274 13.69 20.53 19.94
C ILE A 274 12.58 21.46 20.45
N ASP A 275 12.79 22.08 21.62
CA ASP A 275 11.84 23.03 22.21
C ASP A 275 11.93 24.40 21.50
N THR A 276 11.31 24.47 20.32
CA THR A 276 11.32 25.61 19.42
C THR A 276 10.25 25.44 18.33
N ASP A 277 10.13 26.39 17.40
CA ASP A 277 9.26 26.33 16.22
C ASP A 277 10.00 25.83 14.96
N PHE A 278 9.35 25.86 13.79
CA PHE A 278 9.99 25.39 12.55
C PHE A 278 11.19 26.26 12.12
N ASP A 279 11.14 27.58 12.35
CA ASP A 279 12.20 28.49 11.93
C ASP A 279 13.40 28.43 12.89
N GLY A 280 13.16 28.30 14.19
CA GLY A 280 14.18 28.00 15.18
C GLY A 280 14.83 26.63 14.96
N CYS A 281 14.05 25.61 14.58
CA CYS A 281 14.56 24.31 14.17
C CYS A 281 15.45 24.43 12.91
N MET A 282 14.98 25.12 11.86
CA MET A 282 15.75 25.36 10.63
C MET A 282 16.98 26.23 10.84
N LYS A 283 16.98 27.13 11.84
CA LYS A 283 18.15 27.89 12.29
C LYS A 283 19.18 26.96 12.94
N LEU A 284 18.78 26.17 13.94
CA LEU A 284 19.66 25.22 14.62
C LEU A 284 20.25 24.17 13.68
N ILE A 285 19.49 23.71 12.68
CA ILE A 285 20.02 22.81 11.63
C ILE A 285 21.17 23.47 10.86
N ARG A 286 21.10 24.76 10.53
CA ARG A 286 22.18 25.49 9.83
C ARG A 286 23.41 25.65 10.72
N GLU A 287 23.21 25.92 12.01
CA GLU A 287 24.30 26.04 12.99
C GLU A 287 24.99 24.68 13.17
N VAL A 288 24.24 23.62 13.47
CA VAL A 288 24.73 22.24 13.61
C VAL A 288 25.44 21.73 12.35
N THR A 289 24.93 22.02 11.15
CA THR A 289 25.57 21.61 9.88
C THR A 289 26.72 22.52 9.43
N SER A 290 26.98 23.62 10.14
CA SER A 290 28.19 24.43 9.94
C SER A 290 29.38 23.97 10.79
N GLU A 291 29.11 23.32 11.93
CA GLU A 291 30.14 22.76 12.82
C GLU A 291 30.36 21.25 12.61
N LEU A 292 29.29 20.48 12.43
CA LEU A 292 29.34 19.03 12.21
C LEU A 292 29.11 18.69 10.73
N PRO A 293 29.89 17.76 10.15
CA PRO A 293 29.73 17.33 8.76
C PRO A 293 28.55 16.37 8.60
N ILE A 294 27.34 16.91 8.74
CA ILE A 294 26.06 16.22 8.57
C ILE A 294 25.47 16.61 7.22
N TYR A 295 25.24 15.61 6.36
CA TYR A 295 24.67 15.83 5.03
C TYR A 295 23.16 16.04 5.12
N LEU A 296 22.55 16.95 4.33
CA LEU A 296 21.12 17.27 4.44
C LEU A 296 20.29 16.66 3.29
N ALA A 297 19.31 15.83 3.65
CA ALA A 297 18.44 15.11 2.69
C ALA A 297 17.24 15.93 2.17
N ASN A 298 17.19 17.24 2.46
CA ASN A 298 16.06 18.12 2.14
C ASN A 298 15.91 18.36 0.61
N SER A 299 14.74 18.86 0.18
CA SER A 299 14.34 18.98 -1.25
C SER A 299 15.20 19.90 -2.14
N LEU A 300 16.19 20.60 -1.57
CA LEU A 300 17.23 21.30 -2.34
C LEU A 300 18.12 20.30 -3.10
N ASN A 301 18.34 19.12 -2.52
CA ASN A 301 19.25 18.11 -3.03
C ASN A 301 18.75 17.48 -4.34
N SER A 302 19.51 17.70 -5.42
CA SER A 302 19.17 17.24 -6.77
C SER A 302 19.39 15.74 -7.01
N LEU A 303 20.26 15.06 -6.27
CA LEU A 303 20.47 13.60 -6.40
C LEU A 303 19.18 12.79 -6.23
N ARG A 304 18.28 13.26 -5.37
CA ARG A 304 16.98 12.62 -5.13
C ARG A 304 16.11 12.57 -6.39
N LEU A 305 16.29 13.51 -7.31
CA LEU A 305 15.58 13.60 -8.59
C LEU A 305 16.08 12.54 -9.58
N GLU A 306 17.38 12.21 -9.55
CA GLU A 306 17.98 11.19 -10.43
C GLU A 306 17.54 9.78 -10.08
N GLY A 307 17.24 9.52 -8.81
CA GLY A 307 16.54 8.31 -8.41
C GLY A 307 15.07 8.34 -8.81
N GLN A 308 14.37 9.44 -8.49
CA GLN A 308 12.92 9.58 -8.74
C GLN A 308 12.54 9.56 -10.23
N LYS A 309 13.39 10.04 -11.14
CA LYS A 309 13.12 10.02 -12.59
C LYS A 309 13.00 8.61 -13.16
N THR A 310 13.59 7.61 -12.51
CA THR A 310 13.52 6.21 -12.95
C THR A 310 12.09 5.66 -12.95
N ALA A 311 11.18 6.22 -12.13
CA ALA A 311 9.75 5.86 -12.18
C ALA A 311 9.07 6.22 -13.51
N ALA A 312 9.54 7.25 -14.23
CA ALA A 312 9.07 7.56 -15.58
C ALA A 312 9.64 6.59 -16.62
N ILE A 313 10.91 6.21 -16.47
CA ILE A 313 11.57 5.20 -17.31
C ILE A 313 10.88 3.84 -17.13
N GLU A 314 10.55 3.45 -15.88
CA GLU A 314 9.75 2.27 -15.58
C GLU A 314 8.36 2.31 -16.24
N ILE A 315 7.67 3.46 -16.28
CA ILE A 315 6.37 3.56 -16.97
C ILE A 315 6.51 3.28 -18.47
N LEU A 316 7.55 3.81 -19.13
CA LEU A 316 7.80 3.50 -20.54
C LEU A 316 8.12 2.01 -20.73
N GLN A 317 9.05 1.49 -19.92
CA GLN A 317 9.50 0.10 -19.98
C GLN A 317 8.34 -0.90 -19.76
N GLN A 318 7.44 -0.62 -18.80
CA GLN A 318 6.28 -1.46 -18.50
C GLN A 318 5.17 -1.37 -19.56
N PHE A 319 5.23 -0.40 -20.48
CA PHE A 319 4.36 -0.29 -21.65
C PHE A 319 5.06 -0.68 -22.96
N ASP A 320 6.11 -1.52 -22.92
CA ASP A 320 6.86 -1.91 -24.13
C ASP A 320 7.37 -0.68 -24.90
N TRP A 321 7.90 0.28 -24.14
CA TRP A 321 8.40 1.58 -24.58
C TRP A 321 7.37 2.47 -25.31
N GLN A 322 6.07 2.24 -25.11
CA GLN A 322 5.00 3.10 -25.60
C GLN A 322 4.73 4.24 -24.61
N PRO A 323 5.05 5.52 -24.93
CA PRO A 323 4.74 6.63 -24.04
C PRO A 323 3.22 6.84 -23.91
N PRO A 324 2.69 7.03 -22.68
CA PRO A 324 1.28 7.40 -22.49
C PRO A 324 0.98 8.79 -23.06
N GLU A 325 -0.30 9.15 -23.19
CA GLU A 325 -0.71 10.52 -23.56
C GLU A 325 -0.52 11.46 -22.36
N TRP A 326 -0.94 11.00 -21.17
CA TRP A 326 -0.94 11.80 -19.95
C TRP A 326 -0.31 11.09 -18.75
N VAL A 327 0.40 11.85 -17.91
CA VAL A 327 0.83 11.39 -16.58
C VAL A 327 0.47 12.45 -15.53
N ILE A 328 -0.26 12.02 -14.49
CA ILE A 328 -0.82 12.88 -13.44
C ILE A 328 -0.05 12.65 -12.13
N VAL A 329 0.61 13.69 -11.64
CA VAL A 329 1.54 13.63 -10.50
C VAL A 329 1.05 14.55 -9.37
N PRO A 330 0.89 14.04 -8.12
CA PRO A 330 0.58 14.87 -6.97
C PRO A 330 1.70 15.89 -6.65
N GLY A 331 1.33 17.18 -6.61
CA GLY A 331 2.23 18.33 -6.57
C GLY A 331 2.38 18.93 -5.18
N GLY A 332 3.28 18.37 -4.36
CA GLY A 332 3.70 18.95 -3.07
C GLY A 332 4.86 19.92 -3.23
N ASN A 333 6.05 19.54 -2.73
CA ASN A 333 7.28 20.32 -2.87
C ASN A 333 7.90 20.27 -4.29
N LEU A 334 7.05 20.06 -5.31
CA LEU A 334 7.27 20.19 -6.76
C LEU A 334 8.46 19.48 -7.43
N GLY A 335 9.32 18.77 -6.69
CA GLY A 335 10.40 17.96 -7.28
C GLY A 335 9.90 16.79 -8.13
N ASN A 336 8.80 16.14 -7.72
CA ASN A 336 8.26 14.95 -8.38
C ASN A 336 7.94 15.19 -9.87
N ILE A 337 7.17 16.23 -10.20
CA ILE A 337 6.74 16.53 -11.57
C ILE A 337 7.95 16.79 -12.49
N TYR A 338 9.00 17.44 -11.97
CA TYR A 338 10.26 17.62 -12.69
C TYR A 338 11.03 16.31 -12.88
N ALA A 339 11.10 15.45 -11.87
CA ALA A 339 11.74 14.14 -11.98
C ALA A 339 11.07 13.27 -13.05
N PHE A 340 9.73 13.23 -13.08
CA PHE A 340 8.99 12.52 -14.14
C PHE A 340 9.30 13.11 -15.53
N TYR A 341 9.23 14.44 -15.69
CA TYR A 341 9.64 15.12 -16.93
C TYR A 341 11.07 14.73 -17.35
N LYS A 342 12.05 14.80 -16.44
CA LYS A 342 13.47 14.52 -16.70
C LYS A 342 13.70 13.08 -17.16
N GLY A 343 12.95 12.12 -16.61
CA GLY A 343 13.01 10.72 -17.02
C GLY A 343 12.45 10.48 -18.43
N PHE A 344 11.23 10.99 -18.71
CA PHE A 344 10.66 10.90 -20.06
C PHE A 344 11.52 11.64 -21.10
N LYS A 345 12.03 12.84 -20.77
CA LYS A 345 12.86 13.64 -21.66
C LYS A 345 14.19 12.97 -21.99
N MET A 346 14.84 12.34 -21.01
CA MET A 346 16.07 11.57 -21.22
C MET A 346 15.85 10.35 -22.14
N CYS A 347 14.71 9.66 -22.02
CA CYS A 347 14.32 8.60 -22.95
C CYS A 347 14.08 9.11 -24.37
N GLN A 348 13.53 10.34 -24.51
CA GLN A 348 13.36 10.98 -25.82
C GLN A 348 14.70 11.39 -26.45
N GLU A 349 15.56 12.06 -25.71
CA GLU A 349 16.85 12.58 -26.23
C GLU A 349 17.86 11.49 -26.59
N LEU A 350 17.65 10.26 -26.12
CA LEU A 350 18.45 9.07 -26.42
C LEU A 350 17.73 8.09 -27.38
N GLY A 351 16.56 8.47 -27.92
CA GLY A 351 15.88 7.72 -28.98
C GLY A 351 15.20 6.40 -28.54
N LEU A 352 14.95 6.23 -27.23
CA LEU A 352 14.18 5.08 -26.74
C LEU A 352 12.70 5.23 -27.12
N VAL A 353 12.21 6.47 -27.18
CA VAL A 353 10.85 6.87 -27.58
C VAL A 353 10.88 8.21 -28.33
N ASP A 354 9.98 8.44 -29.28
CA ASP A 354 9.99 9.69 -30.07
C ASP A 354 9.33 10.88 -29.36
N ARG A 355 8.48 10.64 -28.35
CA ARG A 355 7.71 11.67 -27.63
C ARG A 355 7.70 11.48 -26.12
N ILE A 356 7.47 12.58 -25.41
CA ILE A 356 7.13 12.58 -23.98
C ILE A 356 5.60 12.69 -23.79
N PRO A 357 5.03 12.19 -22.68
CA PRO A 357 3.64 12.47 -22.31
C PRO A 357 3.45 13.94 -21.91
N ARG A 358 2.21 14.43 -21.99
CA ARG A 358 1.79 15.65 -21.31
C ARG A 358 1.66 15.38 -19.82
N LEU A 359 2.05 16.33 -18.98
CA LEU A 359 2.03 16.15 -17.52
C LEU A 359 0.95 17.02 -16.85
N VAL A 360 0.25 16.45 -15.88
CA VAL A 360 -0.67 17.18 -14.99
C VAL A 360 -0.08 17.21 -13.58
N CYS A 361 0.08 18.40 -13.02
CA CYS A 361 0.40 18.59 -11.61
C CYS A 361 -0.89 18.81 -10.81
N ALA A 362 -1.23 17.90 -9.92
CA ALA A 362 -2.46 17.97 -9.12
C ALA A 362 -2.16 18.46 -7.69
N GLN A 363 -2.79 19.56 -7.25
CA GLN A 363 -2.62 20.14 -5.90
C GLN A 363 -3.89 20.07 -5.05
N ALA A 364 -3.75 20.03 -3.73
CA ALA A 364 -4.89 20.29 -2.83
C ALA A 364 -5.19 21.80 -2.83
N ALA A 365 -6.46 22.20 -2.87
CA ALA A 365 -6.87 23.61 -2.90
C ALA A 365 -6.35 24.41 -1.70
N ASN A 366 -6.17 23.74 -0.55
CA ASN A 366 -5.58 24.31 0.67
C ASN A 366 -4.05 24.58 0.57
N ALA A 367 -3.39 24.14 -0.52
CA ALA A 367 -1.96 24.27 -0.78
C ALA A 367 -1.68 24.33 -2.30
N ASN A 368 -2.26 25.31 -3.00
CA ASN A 368 -2.33 25.40 -4.46
C ASN A 368 -1.51 26.54 -5.14
N PRO A 369 -0.32 26.97 -4.65
CA PRO A 369 0.33 28.19 -5.15
C PRO A 369 0.82 28.08 -6.62
N LEU A 370 1.17 26.88 -7.08
CA LEU A 370 1.52 26.63 -8.48
C LEU A 370 0.27 26.66 -9.38
N TYR A 371 -0.89 26.21 -8.89
CA TYR A 371 -2.16 26.30 -9.62
C TYR A 371 -2.59 27.76 -9.83
N LEU A 372 -2.51 28.61 -8.78
CA LEU A 372 -2.77 30.04 -8.90
C LEU A 372 -1.83 30.71 -9.93
N HIS A 373 -0.54 30.35 -9.87
CA HIS A 373 0.45 30.82 -10.84
C HIS A 373 0.18 30.35 -12.28
N TYR A 374 -0.24 29.09 -12.48
CA TYR A 374 -0.66 28.55 -13.77
C TYR A 374 -1.87 29.29 -14.34
N LYS A 375 -2.95 29.45 -13.55
CA LYS A 375 -4.16 30.18 -13.98
C LYS A 375 -3.89 31.68 -14.27
N SER A 376 -2.83 32.27 -13.71
CA SER A 376 -2.36 33.62 -14.07
C SER A 376 -1.71 33.72 -15.47
N GLY A 377 -1.42 32.58 -16.11
CA GLY A 377 -0.60 32.48 -17.31
C GLY A 377 0.89 32.55 -17.03
N TRP A 378 1.34 31.97 -15.91
CA TRP A 378 2.74 31.93 -15.46
C TRP A 378 3.39 33.31 -15.19
N LYS A 379 2.60 34.30 -14.76
CA LYS A 379 3.06 35.70 -14.59
C LYS A 379 3.57 35.96 -13.18
N ASP A 380 2.68 35.90 -12.19
CA ASP A 380 2.99 36.20 -10.80
C ASP A 380 3.05 34.89 -10.02
N PHE A 381 4.19 34.53 -9.45
CA PHE A 381 4.25 33.50 -8.41
C PHE A 381 4.13 34.17 -7.04
N LYS A 382 3.26 33.63 -6.18
CA LYS A 382 3.04 34.13 -4.82
C LYS A 382 2.94 32.93 -3.88
N PRO A 383 3.90 32.75 -2.95
CA PRO A 383 3.76 31.80 -1.86
C PRO A 383 2.49 32.07 -1.04
N MET A 384 1.95 31.02 -0.43
CA MET A 384 0.79 31.09 0.45
C MET A 384 1.06 30.38 1.78
N THR A 385 0.32 30.73 2.83
CA THR A 385 0.23 29.88 4.01
C THR A 385 -0.67 28.69 3.68
N ALA A 386 -0.12 27.46 3.67
CA ALA A 386 -0.90 26.27 3.37
C ALA A 386 -1.75 25.82 4.57
N SER A 387 -3.07 25.76 4.37
CA SER A 387 -4.03 25.23 5.33
C SER A 387 -3.94 23.71 5.45
N THR A 388 -4.46 23.15 6.55
CA THR A 388 -4.50 21.70 6.78
C THR A 388 -5.15 20.94 5.62
N THR A 389 -4.58 19.81 5.22
CA THR A 389 -5.15 18.92 4.21
C THR A 389 -4.93 17.46 4.58
N PHE A 390 -5.90 16.58 4.25
CA PHE A 390 -5.72 15.13 4.32
C PHE A 390 -4.58 14.66 3.41
N ALA A 391 -4.30 15.41 2.33
CA ALA A 391 -3.18 15.22 1.43
C ALA A 391 -1.84 15.71 2.04
N SER A 392 -1.58 15.47 3.33
CA SER A 392 -0.54 16.09 4.16
C SER A 392 0.86 16.23 3.52
N ALA A 393 1.38 15.20 2.83
CA ALA A 393 2.68 15.29 2.15
C ALA A 393 2.75 16.25 0.94
N ILE A 394 1.62 16.86 0.52
CA ILE A 394 1.56 17.97 -0.44
C ILE A 394 1.06 19.29 0.18
N GLN A 395 0.96 19.40 1.52
CA GLN A 395 0.66 20.64 2.23
C GLN A 395 1.84 21.63 2.18
N ILE A 396 2.12 22.19 1.00
CA ILE A 396 3.30 23.03 0.73
C ILE A 396 2.86 24.32 0.04
N GLY A 397 2.85 25.41 0.80
CA GLY A 397 2.47 26.74 0.32
C GLY A 397 3.63 27.57 -0.25
N ASP A 398 4.87 27.18 0.03
CA ASP A 398 6.10 27.71 -0.59
C ASP A 398 6.99 26.57 -1.12
N PRO A 399 6.70 26.02 -2.32
CA PRO A 399 7.43 24.89 -2.87
C PRO A 399 8.81 25.25 -3.43
N VAL A 400 9.85 24.66 -2.83
CA VAL A 400 11.28 24.89 -3.12
C VAL A 400 11.68 24.56 -4.56
N SER A 401 10.93 23.70 -5.27
CA SER A 401 11.19 23.33 -6.67
C SER A 401 10.21 23.98 -7.67
N ILE A 402 9.68 25.17 -7.36
CA ILE A 402 8.76 25.89 -8.25
C ILE A 402 9.33 26.09 -9.67
N ASP A 403 10.56 26.57 -9.81
CA ASP A 403 11.19 26.82 -11.12
C ASP A 403 11.31 25.54 -11.95
N ARG A 404 11.68 24.43 -11.30
CA ARG A 404 11.78 23.10 -11.92
C ARG A 404 10.42 22.63 -12.46
N ALA A 405 9.34 22.82 -11.71
CA ALA A 405 7.99 22.45 -12.14
C ALA A 405 7.43 23.38 -13.23
N VAL A 406 7.62 24.69 -13.10
CA VAL A 406 7.24 25.68 -14.13
C VAL A 406 7.97 25.38 -15.44
N TYR A 407 9.25 25.02 -15.39
CA TYR A 407 10.01 24.58 -16.55
C TYR A 407 9.45 23.28 -17.15
N ALA A 408 9.33 22.21 -16.35
CA ALA A 408 8.81 20.92 -16.82
C ALA A 408 7.44 21.06 -17.50
N LEU A 409 6.49 21.75 -16.86
CA LEU A 409 5.15 21.94 -17.38
C LEU A 409 5.16 22.77 -18.68
N LYS A 410 5.98 23.82 -18.78
CA LYS A 410 6.14 24.56 -20.05
C LYS A 410 6.77 23.72 -21.17
N GLN A 411 7.66 22.78 -20.86
CA GLN A 411 8.33 21.92 -21.85
C GLN A 411 7.48 20.72 -22.33
N CYS A 412 6.41 20.35 -21.62
CA CYS A 412 5.53 19.22 -21.98
C CYS A 412 4.07 19.62 -22.27
N ASP A 413 3.79 20.91 -22.49
CA ASP A 413 2.44 21.48 -22.56
C ASP A 413 1.55 21.00 -21.38
N GLY A 414 2.12 21.06 -20.18
CA GLY A 414 1.56 20.52 -18.95
C GLY A 414 0.62 21.48 -18.23
N ILE A 415 -0.27 20.88 -17.44
CA ILE A 415 -1.43 21.54 -16.82
C ILE A 415 -1.31 21.47 -15.29
N VAL A 416 -1.90 22.43 -14.59
CA VAL A 416 -2.09 22.37 -13.13
C VAL A 416 -3.58 22.42 -12.81
N GLU A 417 -4.05 21.50 -11.96
CA GLU A 417 -5.43 21.45 -11.47
C GLU A 417 -5.47 21.18 -9.97
N GLU A 418 -6.61 21.52 -9.35
CA GLU A 418 -6.78 21.44 -7.90
C GLU A 418 -7.91 20.49 -7.45
N ALA A 419 -7.88 20.10 -6.18
CA ALA A 419 -8.91 19.31 -5.51
C ALA A 419 -9.22 19.88 -4.11
N THR A 420 -10.50 20.06 -3.75
CA THR A 420 -10.89 20.38 -2.38
C THR A 420 -10.76 19.16 -1.46
N GLU A 421 -10.81 19.38 -0.15
CA GLU A 421 -10.75 18.29 0.84
C GLU A 421 -11.92 17.30 0.71
N GLU A 422 -13.13 17.76 0.38
CA GLU A 422 -14.24 16.83 0.11
C GLU A 422 -14.05 16.11 -1.23
N GLU A 423 -13.67 16.82 -2.31
CA GLU A 423 -13.44 16.18 -3.61
C GLU A 423 -12.36 15.09 -3.56
N LEU A 424 -11.24 15.34 -2.88
CA LEU A 424 -10.14 14.36 -2.81
C LEU A 424 -10.49 13.15 -1.93
N MET A 425 -11.31 13.34 -0.90
CA MET A 425 -11.77 12.26 -0.01
C MET A 425 -12.89 11.43 -0.64
N ASP A 426 -13.85 12.06 -1.31
CA ASP A 426 -14.87 11.38 -2.12
C ASP A 426 -14.22 10.60 -3.27
N ALA A 427 -13.24 11.17 -3.98
CA ALA A 427 -12.48 10.46 -5.02
C ALA A 427 -11.67 9.28 -4.45
N MET A 428 -11.13 9.40 -3.24
CA MET A 428 -10.47 8.28 -2.55
C MET A 428 -11.45 7.15 -2.22
N ALA A 429 -12.61 7.47 -1.64
CA ALA A 429 -13.63 6.47 -1.32
C ALA A 429 -14.21 5.79 -2.57
N GLN A 430 -14.41 6.54 -3.66
CA GLN A 430 -14.82 5.97 -4.95
C GLN A 430 -13.76 5.04 -5.54
N ALA A 431 -12.48 5.43 -5.52
CA ALA A 431 -11.39 4.56 -5.97
C ALA A 431 -11.31 3.27 -5.15
N ASP A 432 -11.34 3.37 -3.83
CA ASP A 432 -11.31 2.21 -2.94
C ASP A 432 -12.53 1.29 -3.14
N SER A 433 -13.72 1.84 -3.44
CA SER A 433 -14.92 1.07 -3.79
C SER A 433 -14.79 0.21 -5.06
N THR A 434 -13.72 0.38 -5.83
CA THR A 434 -13.38 -0.47 -6.98
C THR A 434 -12.35 -1.57 -6.68
N GLY A 435 -11.84 -1.66 -5.46
CA GLY A 435 -10.84 -2.64 -5.02
C GLY A 435 -9.41 -2.09 -4.87
N MET A 436 -9.22 -0.77 -5.02
CA MET A 436 -7.95 -0.11 -4.67
C MET A 436 -7.86 0.20 -3.16
N PHE A 437 -6.69 0.66 -2.71
CA PHE A 437 -6.52 1.22 -1.37
C PHE A 437 -5.52 2.39 -1.41
N ILE A 438 -5.96 3.53 -1.93
CA ILE A 438 -5.07 4.64 -2.33
C ILE A 438 -4.80 5.63 -1.18
N CYS A 439 -3.74 6.45 -1.33
CA CYS A 439 -3.52 7.60 -0.43
C CYS A 439 -4.31 8.85 -0.88
N PRO A 440 -4.58 9.82 0.02
CA PRO A 440 -5.27 11.07 -0.33
C PRO A 440 -4.61 11.87 -1.48
N HIS A 441 -3.29 11.77 -1.66
CA HIS A 441 -2.58 12.36 -2.81
C HIS A 441 -3.07 11.83 -4.16
N THR A 442 -3.43 10.55 -4.19
CA THR A 442 -3.99 9.90 -5.38
C THR A 442 -5.44 10.34 -5.58
N GLY A 443 -6.20 10.56 -4.49
CA GLY A 443 -7.52 11.21 -4.56
C GLY A 443 -7.47 12.59 -5.23
N VAL A 444 -6.48 13.42 -4.86
CA VAL A 444 -6.22 14.73 -5.51
C VAL A 444 -5.93 14.58 -7.01
N ALA A 445 -5.12 13.59 -7.40
CA ALA A 445 -4.82 13.31 -8.80
C ALA A 445 -6.03 12.79 -9.59
N LEU A 446 -6.88 11.97 -8.98
CA LEU A 446 -8.13 11.49 -9.60
C LEU A 446 -9.16 12.63 -9.74
N THR A 447 -9.26 13.55 -8.78
CA THR A 447 -10.09 14.76 -8.91
C THR A 447 -9.61 15.67 -10.05
N ALA A 448 -8.30 15.85 -10.22
CA ALA A 448 -7.77 16.54 -11.39
C ALA A 448 -8.15 15.83 -12.71
N LEU A 449 -8.11 14.48 -12.74
CA LEU A 449 -8.55 13.69 -13.88
C LEU A 449 -10.06 13.85 -14.17
N PHE A 450 -10.93 13.78 -13.15
CA PHE A 450 -12.36 14.05 -13.30
C PHE A 450 -12.61 15.44 -13.92
N LYS A 451 -11.92 16.47 -13.43
CA LYS A 451 -12.04 17.85 -13.95
C LYS A 451 -11.59 17.95 -15.40
N LEU A 452 -10.44 17.38 -15.75
CA LEU A 452 -9.89 17.44 -17.12
C LEU A 452 -10.65 16.56 -18.12
N ARG A 453 -11.21 15.42 -17.70
CA ARG A 453 -12.17 14.63 -18.51
C ARG A 453 -13.44 15.42 -18.78
N LYS A 454 -14.03 16.07 -17.74
CA LYS A 454 -15.23 16.91 -17.87
C LYS A 454 -15.00 18.17 -18.73
N GLN A 455 -13.78 18.72 -18.71
CA GLN A 455 -13.38 19.84 -19.57
C GLN A 455 -13.08 19.42 -21.03
N GLY A 456 -13.09 18.11 -21.35
CA GLY A 456 -12.73 17.59 -22.67
C GLY A 456 -11.23 17.68 -23.01
N VAL A 457 -10.37 17.92 -22.00
CA VAL A 457 -8.92 18.08 -22.16
C VAL A 457 -8.21 16.73 -22.23
N ILE A 458 -8.73 15.73 -21.51
CA ILE A 458 -8.30 14.33 -21.58
C ILE A 458 -9.42 13.54 -22.28
N ALA A 459 -9.09 12.79 -23.32
CA ALA A 459 -10.06 11.99 -24.07
C ALA A 459 -10.44 10.69 -23.33
N PRO A 460 -11.52 10.00 -23.72
CA PRO A 460 -11.89 8.70 -23.11
C PRO A 460 -10.83 7.62 -23.33
N THR A 461 -10.14 7.69 -24.46
CA THR A 461 -9.18 6.67 -24.95
C THR A 461 -7.71 7.03 -24.70
N ASP A 462 -7.42 8.17 -24.05
CA ASP A 462 -6.04 8.60 -23.78
C ASP A 462 -5.39 7.69 -22.72
N ARG A 463 -4.25 7.05 -23.04
CA ARG A 463 -3.49 6.28 -22.05
C ARG A 463 -3.00 7.22 -20.96
N THR A 464 -3.51 7.03 -19.76
CA THR A 464 -3.34 7.97 -18.66
C THR A 464 -2.80 7.26 -17.44
N VAL A 465 -1.69 7.74 -16.87
CA VAL A 465 -1.07 7.16 -15.67
C VAL A 465 -1.16 8.12 -14.49
N VAL A 466 -1.77 7.67 -13.40
CA VAL A 466 -1.82 8.39 -12.13
C VAL A 466 -0.71 7.89 -11.20
N VAL A 467 0.09 8.78 -10.62
CA VAL A 467 1.20 8.40 -9.74
C VAL A 467 0.77 8.36 -8.27
N SER A 468 0.64 7.15 -7.72
CA SER A 468 0.30 6.93 -6.30
C SER A 468 1.57 6.96 -5.44
N THR A 469 1.86 8.10 -4.82
CA THR A 469 3.16 8.38 -4.18
C THR A 469 3.40 7.73 -2.82
N ALA A 470 2.36 7.22 -2.16
CA ALA A 470 2.44 6.55 -0.85
C ALA A 470 1.38 5.45 -0.73
N HIS A 471 1.58 4.47 0.17
CA HIS A 471 0.61 3.41 0.41
C HIS A 471 -0.61 3.94 1.19
N GLY A 472 -1.83 3.53 0.82
CA GLY A 472 -3.05 3.84 1.59
C GLY A 472 -3.01 3.38 3.05
N LEU A 473 -2.17 2.40 3.41
CA LEU A 473 -1.96 1.94 4.79
C LEU A 473 -1.39 3.02 5.73
N LYS A 474 -0.74 4.06 5.19
CA LYS A 474 -0.31 5.23 6.00
C LYS A 474 -1.45 6.20 6.33
N PHE A 475 -2.65 5.96 5.82
CA PHE A 475 -3.81 6.86 5.89
C PHE A 475 -5.08 6.15 6.39
N THR A 476 -4.93 5.04 7.11
CA THR A 476 -6.04 4.26 7.69
C THR A 476 -6.97 5.12 8.55
N GLN A 477 -6.42 5.98 9.43
CA GLN A 477 -7.22 6.88 10.27
C GLN A 477 -8.12 7.79 9.42
N SER A 478 -7.57 8.46 8.41
CA SER A 478 -8.35 9.33 7.50
C SER A 478 -9.49 8.59 6.78
N LYS A 479 -9.32 7.30 6.48
CA LYS A 479 -10.39 6.43 5.94
C LYS A 479 -11.42 6.03 7.00
N VAL A 480 -10.98 5.72 8.22
CA VAL A 480 -11.87 5.44 9.37
C VAL A 480 -12.72 6.66 9.67
N ASP A 481 -12.13 7.85 9.73
CA ASP A 481 -12.83 9.12 9.98
C ASP A 481 -13.89 9.39 8.90
N TYR A 482 -13.55 9.16 7.63
CA TYR A 482 -14.49 9.32 6.50
C TYR A 482 -15.63 8.29 6.53
N HIS A 483 -15.34 6.99 6.64
CA HIS A 483 -16.39 5.96 6.60
C HIS A 483 -17.25 5.90 7.88
N SER A 484 -16.77 6.44 9.01
CA SER A 484 -17.55 6.66 10.24
C SER A 484 -18.30 8.01 10.28
N LYS A 485 -18.09 8.89 9.29
CA LYS A 485 -18.62 10.27 9.24
C LYS A 485 -18.15 11.17 10.40
N ALA A 486 -16.95 10.92 10.91
CA ALA A 486 -16.32 11.69 11.99
C ALA A 486 -15.53 12.93 11.50
N ILE A 487 -15.42 13.15 10.19
CA ILE A 487 -14.80 14.36 9.63
C ILE A 487 -15.78 15.54 9.74
N PRO A 488 -15.44 16.64 10.45
CA PRO A 488 -16.28 17.83 10.51
C PRO A 488 -16.35 18.53 9.15
N ASP A 489 -17.48 19.20 8.90
CA ASP A 489 -17.74 20.01 7.71
C ASP A 489 -17.60 19.29 6.35
N MET A 490 -17.69 17.95 6.35
CA MET A 490 -17.64 17.09 5.15
C MET A 490 -18.81 16.10 5.15
N ALA A 491 -19.54 16.00 4.04
CA ALA A 491 -20.74 15.17 3.96
C ALA A 491 -20.47 13.65 3.94
N CYS A 492 -19.20 13.24 3.75
CA CYS A 492 -18.72 11.85 3.75
C CYS A 492 -19.60 10.95 2.87
N ARG A 493 -19.83 11.38 1.63
CA ARG A 493 -20.97 10.95 0.78
C ARG A 493 -20.93 9.48 0.40
N PHE A 494 -19.73 8.89 0.40
CA PHE A 494 -19.46 7.48 0.08
C PHE A 494 -19.00 6.70 1.32
N SER A 495 -19.39 7.15 2.53
CA SER A 495 -19.21 6.41 3.78
C SER A 495 -19.76 4.99 3.69
N ASN A 496 -19.06 4.02 4.26
CA ASN A 496 -19.50 2.62 4.31
C ASN A 496 -19.24 2.04 5.72
N PRO A 497 -19.98 2.51 6.74
CA PRO A 497 -19.84 2.01 8.10
C PRO A 497 -20.36 0.57 8.20
N PRO A 498 -19.92 -0.20 9.22
CA PRO A 498 -20.56 -1.46 9.57
C PRO A 498 -22.07 -1.28 9.83
N VAL A 499 -22.89 -2.19 9.33
CA VAL A 499 -24.33 -2.21 9.59
C VAL A 499 -24.58 -3.09 10.81
N GLU A 500 -25.06 -2.50 11.90
CA GLU A 500 -25.51 -3.26 13.06
C GLU A 500 -26.75 -4.08 12.72
N VAL A 501 -26.72 -5.37 13.06
CA VAL A 501 -27.82 -6.31 12.84
C VAL A 501 -27.90 -7.26 14.03
N LYS A 502 -29.11 -7.70 14.38
CA LYS A 502 -29.31 -8.69 15.43
C LYS A 502 -28.74 -10.05 14.99
N ALA A 503 -28.33 -10.86 15.97
CA ALA A 503 -27.95 -12.26 15.75
C ALA A 503 -29.19 -13.14 15.48
N ASP A 504 -29.90 -12.83 14.40
CA ASP A 504 -31.10 -13.51 13.91
C ASP A 504 -30.97 -13.73 12.40
N PHE A 505 -31.37 -14.91 11.94
CA PHE A 505 -31.31 -15.28 10.52
C PHE A 505 -32.24 -14.42 9.66
N GLY A 506 -33.43 -14.04 10.17
CA GLY A 506 -34.35 -13.17 9.46
C GLY A 506 -33.75 -11.78 9.19
N ALA A 507 -33.34 -11.11 10.27
CA ALA A 507 -32.72 -9.78 10.22
C ALA A 507 -31.47 -9.74 9.31
N VAL A 508 -30.59 -10.74 9.40
CA VAL A 508 -29.40 -10.85 8.53
C VAL A 508 -29.82 -11.06 7.07
N MET A 509 -30.76 -11.96 6.79
CA MET A 509 -31.23 -12.22 5.43
C MET A 509 -31.91 -11.01 4.79
N ASP A 510 -32.64 -10.19 5.53
CA ASP A 510 -33.33 -9.03 4.97
C ASP A 510 -32.36 -7.87 4.65
N VAL A 511 -31.34 -7.64 5.50
CA VAL A 511 -30.23 -6.73 5.16
C VAL A 511 -29.48 -7.20 3.91
N LEU A 512 -29.17 -8.50 3.82
CA LEU A 512 -28.51 -9.09 2.64
C LEU A 512 -29.36 -9.01 1.38
N LYS A 513 -30.67 -9.28 1.45
CA LYS A 513 -31.61 -9.11 0.32
C LYS A 513 -31.65 -7.68 -0.17
N SER A 514 -31.72 -6.70 0.74
CA SER A 514 -31.71 -5.27 0.40
C SER A 514 -30.42 -4.88 -0.32
N TYR A 515 -29.26 -5.26 0.24
CA TYR A 515 -27.95 -5.03 -0.38
C TYR A 515 -27.85 -5.66 -1.78
N LEU A 516 -28.14 -6.95 -1.92
CA LEU A 516 -28.05 -7.66 -3.21
C LEU A 516 -29.10 -7.20 -4.23
N GLY A 517 -30.28 -6.76 -3.77
CA GLY A 517 -31.32 -6.14 -4.59
C GLY A 517 -30.85 -4.82 -5.21
N SER A 518 -30.23 -3.95 -4.41
CA SER A 518 -29.65 -2.69 -4.90
C SER A 518 -28.59 -2.92 -5.99
N GLN A 519 -27.77 -3.97 -5.85
CA GLN A 519 -26.76 -4.34 -6.84
C GLN A 519 -27.36 -4.92 -8.14
N LYS A 520 -28.49 -5.63 -8.08
CA LYS A 520 -29.23 -6.06 -9.28
C LYS A 520 -29.79 -4.87 -10.04
N LEU A 521 -30.39 -3.90 -9.34
CA LEU A 521 -30.93 -2.67 -9.94
C LEU A 521 -29.82 -1.80 -10.58
N SER A 522 -28.70 -1.61 -9.89
CA SER A 522 -27.57 -0.83 -10.43
C SER A 522 -26.94 -1.50 -11.66
N LYS A 523 -26.82 -2.84 -11.67
CA LYS A 523 -26.37 -3.61 -12.83
C LYS A 523 -27.36 -3.51 -14.00
N TRP A 524 -28.67 -3.56 -13.74
CA TRP A 524 -29.69 -3.42 -14.79
C TRP A 524 -29.65 -2.02 -15.44
N ALA A 525 -29.57 -0.95 -14.64
CA ALA A 525 -29.44 0.41 -15.13
C ALA A 525 -28.19 0.61 -16.01
N ARG A 526 -27.03 0.08 -15.57
CA ARG A 526 -25.78 0.08 -16.36
C ARG A 526 -25.93 -0.71 -17.68
N THR A 527 -26.58 -1.88 -17.65
CA THR A 527 -26.83 -2.71 -18.84
C THR A 527 -27.85 -2.08 -19.81
N LYS A 528 -28.59 -1.04 -19.37
CA LYS A 528 -29.42 -0.21 -20.25
C LYS A 528 -28.59 0.90 -20.91
N ARG A 529 -27.69 1.57 -20.17
CA ARG A 529 -26.76 2.58 -20.68
C ARG A 529 -25.82 2.01 -21.77
N ASP A 530 -25.18 0.87 -21.51
CA ASP A 530 -24.29 0.20 -22.49
C ASP A 530 -25.03 -0.21 -23.79
N ARG A 531 -26.36 -0.43 -23.73
CA ARG A 531 -27.20 -0.74 -24.91
C ARG A 531 -27.66 0.49 -25.69
N CYS A 532 -27.83 1.65 -25.06
CA CYS A 532 -28.12 2.89 -25.79
C CYS A 532 -26.95 3.30 -26.69
N TYR A 533 -25.70 3.06 -26.27
CA TYR A 533 -24.49 3.41 -27.03
C TYR A 533 -24.19 2.48 -28.22
N SER A 534 -24.92 1.39 -28.41
CA SER A 534 -24.65 0.37 -29.44
C SER A 534 -25.75 0.21 -30.50
N GLY A 535 -26.79 1.06 -30.49
CA GLY A 535 -27.99 0.79 -31.31
C GLY A 535 -28.98 1.92 -31.58
N VAL A 536 -28.55 3.16 -31.83
CA VAL A 536 -29.41 4.20 -32.44
C VAL A 536 -28.68 4.89 -33.59
N ARG A 537 -29.18 4.73 -34.82
CA ARG A 537 -28.73 5.46 -36.01
C ARG A 537 -29.88 5.71 -36.99
N THR A 538 -30.89 6.44 -36.51
CA THR A 538 -32.01 6.98 -37.29
C THR A 538 -32.43 8.31 -36.67
N ASP A 539 -32.81 9.27 -37.52
CA ASP A 539 -32.94 10.67 -37.17
C ASP A 539 -34.20 11.00 -36.35
N GLU A 540 -34.04 11.25 -35.05
CA GLU A 540 -34.87 12.21 -34.30
C GLU A 540 -34.12 12.65 -33.03
N PHE A 541 -33.98 13.97 -32.81
CA PHE A 541 -33.28 14.51 -31.66
C PHE A 541 -34.20 14.54 -30.42
N ILE A 542 -33.80 13.85 -29.36
CA ILE A 542 -34.23 14.14 -27.98
C ILE A 542 -33.03 14.74 -27.26
N LEU A 543 -33.16 15.96 -26.77
CA LEU A 543 -32.14 16.62 -25.96
C LEU A 543 -32.26 16.14 -24.50
N GLU A 544 -31.13 15.96 -23.83
CA GLU A 544 -31.06 15.39 -22.46
C GLU A 544 -31.55 16.36 -21.36
N GLN A 545 -32.26 17.43 -21.72
CA GLN A 545 -32.79 18.45 -20.81
C GLN A 545 -34.26 18.23 -20.41
N ASP A 546 -35.01 17.40 -21.13
CA ASP A 546 -36.46 17.20 -20.93
C ASP A 546 -36.81 15.95 -20.09
N VAL A 547 -35.90 15.49 -19.22
CA VAL A 547 -36.15 14.35 -18.30
C VAL A 547 -36.38 14.87 -16.88
N ASP A 548 -37.63 15.27 -16.60
CA ASP A 548 -38.06 15.64 -15.25
C ASP A 548 -38.24 14.39 -14.37
N ILE A 549 -37.90 14.49 -13.08
CA ILE A 549 -37.88 13.36 -12.13
C ILE A 549 -38.75 13.69 -10.92
N SER A 550 -40.05 13.44 -11.08
CA SER A 550 -41.06 13.57 -10.03
C SER A 550 -41.04 12.37 -9.07
N TYR A 551 -41.33 12.62 -7.78
CA TYR A 551 -41.42 11.59 -6.74
C TYR A 551 -42.80 11.67 -6.05
N SER A 552 -43.48 10.53 -5.90
CA SER A 552 -44.71 10.37 -5.09
C SER A 552 -44.40 9.57 -3.81
N LEU A 553 -45.16 9.82 -2.75
CA LEU A 553 -45.08 9.14 -1.44
C LEU A 553 -46.29 8.22 -1.19
N ALA A 554 -46.80 7.58 -2.24
CA ALA A 554 -47.91 6.63 -2.17
C ALA A 554 -47.55 5.30 -1.47
N ASN A 555 -48.53 4.66 -0.84
CA ASN A 555 -48.35 3.40 -0.11
C ASN A 555 -48.19 2.17 -1.04
N ASN A 556 -48.52 2.31 -2.32
CA ASN A 556 -48.27 1.29 -3.34
C ASN A 556 -47.97 1.92 -4.71
N VAL A 557 -47.33 1.13 -5.58
CA VAL A 557 -46.86 1.60 -6.90
C VAL A 557 -47.99 2.02 -7.84
N GLY A 558 -49.16 1.38 -7.77
CA GLY A 558 -50.30 1.73 -8.62
C GLY A 558 -50.91 3.08 -8.26
N GLU A 559 -51.05 3.34 -6.97
CA GLU A 559 -51.54 4.61 -6.41
C GLU A 559 -50.60 5.78 -6.78
N GLY A 560 -49.28 5.60 -6.62
CA GLY A 560 -48.29 6.62 -7.00
C GLY A 560 -48.21 6.88 -8.51
N ILE A 561 -48.44 5.86 -9.35
CA ILE A 561 -48.57 6.06 -10.81
C ILE A 561 -49.81 6.89 -11.15
N VAL A 562 -50.95 6.66 -10.48
CA VAL A 562 -52.18 7.44 -10.69
C VAL A 562 -52.00 8.90 -10.25
N GLU A 563 -51.36 9.15 -9.11
CA GLU A 563 -50.94 10.49 -8.66
C GLU A 563 -50.12 11.20 -9.74
N LEU A 564 -49.00 10.61 -10.15
CA LEU A 564 -48.07 11.22 -11.10
C LEU A 564 -48.69 11.49 -12.47
N ILE A 565 -49.61 10.64 -12.94
CA ILE A 565 -50.39 10.88 -14.17
C ILE A 565 -51.29 12.12 -14.03
N TYR A 566 -51.94 12.29 -12.88
CA TYR A 566 -52.86 13.40 -12.63
C TYR A 566 -52.13 14.73 -12.44
N GLU A 567 -51.10 14.75 -11.58
CA GLU A 567 -50.32 15.97 -11.29
C GLU A 567 -49.62 16.51 -12.54
N ASN A 568 -49.01 15.63 -13.33
CA ASN A 568 -48.22 15.99 -14.51
C ASN A 568 -49.02 15.89 -15.82
N ASN A 569 -50.34 15.68 -15.75
CA ASN A 569 -51.28 15.66 -16.90
C ASN A 569 -50.84 14.71 -18.03
N ILE A 570 -50.37 13.51 -17.67
CA ILE A 570 -49.67 12.58 -18.57
C ILE A 570 -50.67 11.89 -19.50
N LYS A 571 -50.79 12.39 -20.74
CA LYS A 571 -51.79 11.92 -21.72
C LYS A 571 -51.50 10.55 -22.35
N LYS A 572 -50.30 10.00 -22.17
CA LYS A 572 -49.91 8.69 -22.73
C LYS A 572 -48.75 8.08 -21.95
N LEU A 573 -49.04 7.10 -21.09
CA LEU A 573 -48.03 6.30 -20.40
C LEU A 573 -47.66 5.05 -21.22
N ILE A 574 -46.38 4.70 -21.29
CA ILE A 574 -45.89 3.47 -21.91
C ILE A 574 -45.13 2.67 -20.84
N MET A 575 -45.77 1.64 -20.29
CA MET A 575 -45.16 0.77 -19.28
C MET A 575 -44.52 -0.46 -19.95
N GLY A 576 -43.22 -0.66 -19.73
CA GLY A 576 -42.53 -1.90 -20.09
C GLY A 576 -42.61 -2.90 -18.93
N ALA A 577 -43.44 -3.93 -19.06
CA ALA A 577 -43.62 -4.92 -18.02
C ALA A 577 -42.38 -5.83 -17.85
N ALA A 578 -41.88 -5.94 -16.62
CA ALA A 578 -41.16 -7.12 -16.17
C ALA A 578 -42.18 -8.04 -15.51
N ALA A 579 -42.37 -9.25 -16.03
CA ALA A 579 -43.30 -10.21 -15.47
C ALA A 579 -42.67 -10.88 -14.24
N ASP A 580 -43.32 -10.76 -13.08
CA ASP A 580 -43.06 -11.56 -11.88
C ASP A 580 -44.33 -12.38 -11.57
N SER A 581 -44.18 -13.66 -11.24
CA SER A 581 -45.26 -14.65 -11.35
C SER A 581 -46.15 -14.76 -10.11
N HIS A 582 -46.43 -13.64 -9.45
CA HIS A 582 -47.33 -13.54 -8.29
C HIS A 582 -48.20 -12.27 -8.36
N ASN A 583 -49.19 -12.27 -9.28
CA ASN A 583 -50.50 -11.64 -9.13
C ASN A 583 -51.32 -11.84 -10.42
N SER A 584 -52.31 -12.74 -10.39
CA SER A 584 -53.23 -12.97 -11.51
C SER A 584 -54.68 -12.99 -11.02
N GLU A 585 -55.28 -11.79 -11.01
CA GLU A 585 -56.73 -11.55 -10.89
C GLU A 585 -57.31 -11.90 -9.50
N GLU A 586 -58.40 -11.29 -9.01
CA GLU A 586 -59.48 -10.56 -9.70
C GLU A 586 -59.53 -9.04 -9.43
N GLY A 587 -60.14 -8.30 -10.36
CA GLY A 587 -60.48 -6.89 -10.15
C GLY A 587 -61.25 -6.26 -11.31
N ARG A 588 -62.57 -6.08 -11.16
CA ARG A 588 -63.37 -5.21 -12.04
C ARG A 588 -64.25 -4.25 -11.25
N PHE A 589 -64.16 -2.98 -11.63
CA PHE A 589 -65.09 -1.89 -11.29
C PHE A 589 -66.49 -2.16 -11.93
N ASP A 590 -67.59 -1.46 -11.61
CA ASP A 590 -67.70 -0.07 -11.16
C ASP A 590 -69.06 0.25 -10.46
N ARG A 591 -69.14 1.46 -9.86
CA ARG A 591 -70.33 2.32 -9.60
C ARG A 591 -71.37 1.98 -8.51
N ARG A 592 -71.31 2.86 -7.47
CA ARG A 592 -72.41 3.61 -6.82
C ARG A 592 -73.44 2.88 -5.95
N GLY A 593 -73.55 3.34 -4.69
CA GLY A 593 -74.83 3.41 -3.97
C GLY A 593 -74.83 2.80 -2.56
N SER A 594 -74.78 3.64 -1.53
CA SER A 594 -75.23 3.29 -0.17
C SER A 594 -76.79 3.26 -0.12
N PRO A 595 -77.45 2.64 0.88
CA PRO A 595 -76.90 2.03 2.11
C PRO A 595 -77.42 0.61 2.45
N HIS A 596 -76.93 0.07 3.57
CA HIS A 596 -77.47 -1.07 4.34
C HIS A 596 -78.92 -0.88 4.84
N PRO A 597 -79.59 -1.91 5.44
CA PRO A 597 -79.42 -3.38 5.30
C PRO A 597 -80.75 -4.16 5.15
N SER A 598 -80.71 -5.46 4.81
CA SER A 598 -81.38 -6.57 5.58
C SER A 598 -81.46 -7.92 4.84
N SER A 599 -81.43 -9.00 5.65
CA SER A 599 -82.01 -10.36 5.52
C SER A 599 -82.40 -11.02 4.18
N GLU A 600 -82.16 -12.34 4.16
CA GLU A 600 -83.03 -13.41 3.61
C GLU A 600 -83.05 -13.77 2.11
N SER A 601 -82.25 -14.80 1.79
CA SER A 601 -82.77 -16.16 1.47
C SER A 601 -82.77 -16.70 0.02
N LEU A 602 -82.67 -18.04 -0.04
CA LEU A 602 -83.27 -18.98 -1.01
C LEU A 602 -82.92 -18.88 -2.52
N THR A 603 -81.98 -19.76 -2.90
CA THR A 603 -82.11 -20.80 -3.95
C THR A 603 -82.57 -20.44 -5.37
N SER A 604 -81.87 -20.95 -6.39
CA SER A 604 -82.29 -22.16 -7.18
C SER A 604 -81.82 -22.14 -8.65
N LEU A 605 -81.74 -23.33 -9.26
CA LEU A 605 -81.90 -23.65 -10.71
C LEU A 605 -80.97 -22.91 -11.70
N GLN A 606 -79.94 -23.58 -12.24
CA GLN A 606 -79.96 -24.50 -13.41
C GLN A 606 -79.79 -23.78 -14.77
N GLY A 607 -78.98 -24.37 -15.66
CA GLY A 607 -79.13 -24.17 -17.10
C GLY A 607 -77.87 -24.28 -17.97
N LEU A 608 -77.65 -25.48 -18.54
CA LEU A 608 -77.11 -25.71 -19.89
C LEU A 608 -75.66 -25.28 -20.24
N ASP A 609 -74.96 -25.90 -21.21
CA ASP A 609 -74.84 -27.33 -21.53
C ASP A 609 -73.59 -27.57 -22.41
N SER A 610 -73.19 -28.83 -22.55
CA SER A 610 -72.42 -29.42 -23.67
C SER A 610 -71.11 -28.75 -24.16
N ALA A 611 -69.96 -29.41 -23.89
CA ALA A 611 -68.93 -29.66 -24.91
C ALA A 611 -67.98 -30.82 -24.50
N LEU A 612 -68.11 -31.93 -25.23
CA LEU A 612 -67.33 -33.18 -25.28
C LEU A 612 -65.85 -33.14 -24.76
N VAL A 613 -65.34 -34.02 -23.87
CA VAL A 613 -65.27 -35.51 -23.87
C VAL A 613 -64.25 -36.03 -24.92
N PRO A 614 -63.29 -36.98 -24.63
CA PRO A 614 -62.89 -37.65 -23.37
C PRO A 614 -61.36 -37.98 -23.20
N TYR A 615 -61.07 -39.00 -22.34
CA TYR A 615 -59.88 -39.89 -22.21
C TYR A 615 -58.72 -39.44 -21.28
N GLU A 616 -58.19 -40.29 -20.38
CA GLU A 616 -58.64 -41.62 -19.90
C GLU A 616 -58.13 -41.94 -18.46
N GLU A 617 -58.72 -42.98 -17.85
CA GLU A 617 -58.40 -43.82 -16.66
C GLU A 617 -57.04 -43.70 -15.92
N ALA A 618 -56.86 -44.06 -14.63
CA ALA A 618 -57.71 -44.48 -13.49
C ALA A 618 -56.80 -44.47 -12.18
N VAL A 619 -57.00 -45.07 -11.00
CA VAL A 619 -57.85 -46.17 -10.46
C VAL A 619 -58.25 -45.94 -8.98
N ARG A 620 -59.45 -46.42 -8.65
CA ARG A 620 -60.15 -46.75 -7.36
C ARG A 620 -59.35 -46.90 -6.05
N GLY A 621 -60.04 -46.60 -4.93
CA GLY A 621 -59.61 -46.85 -3.54
C GLY A 621 -60.73 -46.78 -2.48
N GLU A 622 -61.86 -47.47 -2.71
CA GLU A 622 -62.88 -47.80 -1.67
C GLU A 622 -62.29 -48.79 -0.63
N HIS A 623 -62.81 -49.02 0.58
CA HIS A 623 -64.02 -48.60 1.32
C HIS A 623 -63.73 -48.80 2.84
N ASP A 624 -64.40 -48.10 3.76
CA ASP A 624 -65.16 -48.72 4.88
C ASP A 624 -65.63 -47.74 5.99
N ASN A 625 -66.71 -48.12 6.67
CA ASN A 625 -67.36 -47.37 7.76
C ASN A 625 -67.68 -48.34 8.91
N VAL A 626 -67.13 -48.13 10.12
CA VAL A 626 -67.55 -48.82 11.35
C VAL A 626 -67.63 -47.83 12.51
N SER A 627 -68.63 -48.01 13.37
CA SER A 627 -69.12 -47.02 14.34
C SER A 627 -68.64 -47.18 15.78
N HIS A 628 -68.52 -46.05 16.48
CA HIS A 628 -68.68 -45.85 17.94
C HIS A 628 -67.89 -46.73 18.94
N ALA A 629 -67.01 -46.06 19.68
CA ALA A 629 -66.90 -46.23 21.13
C ALA A 629 -66.57 -44.87 21.78
N LEU A 630 -67.01 -44.66 23.03
CA LEU A 630 -66.69 -43.47 23.83
C LEU A 630 -65.44 -43.77 24.69
N SER A 631 -64.43 -42.90 24.63
CA SER A 631 -63.32 -42.86 25.59
C SER A 631 -63.33 -41.52 26.34
N SER A 632 -62.71 -41.45 27.52
CA SER A 632 -62.79 -40.27 28.40
C SER A 632 -61.91 -39.11 27.90
N PRO A 633 -62.09 -37.88 28.42
CA PRO A 633 -61.27 -36.72 28.05
C PRO A 633 -59.76 -36.88 28.35
N GLU A 634 -59.37 -37.83 29.19
CA GLU A 634 -57.98 -38.02 29.62
C GLU A 634 -57.16 -38.79 28.56
N ASP A 635 -57.76 -39.74 27.84
CA ASP A 635 -57.11 -40.50 26.75
C ASP A 635 -56.71 -39.62 25.54
N GLN A 636 -57.42 -38.51 25.31
CA GLN A 636 -57.15 -37.60 24.19
C GLN A 636 -55.88 -36.77 24.41
N SER A 637 -55.47 -36.56 25.67
CA SER A 637 -54.22 -35.88 26.02
C SER A 637 -53.00 -36.74 25.64
N ALA A 638 -53.03 -38.03 26.02
CA ALA A 638 -51.91 -38.96 25.80
C ALA A 638 -51.55 -39.13 24.31
N ARG A 639 -52.56 -39.33 23.45
CA ARG A 639 -52.34 -39.50 22.00
C ARG A 639 -51.81 -38.25 21.31
N GLY A 640 -52.16 -37.06 21.78
CA GLY A 640 -51.60 -35.80 21.27
C GLY A 640 -50.10 -35.70 21.53
N PHE A 641 -49.66 -36.06 22.74
CA PHE A 641 -48.24 -36.07 23.11
C PHE A 641 -47.44 -37.16 22.37
N GLU A 642 -47.96 -38.38 22.23
CA GLU A 642 -47.29 -39.42 21.41
C GLU A 642 -47.13 -38.96 19.95
N THR A 643 -48.18 -38.40 19.34
CA THR A 643 -48.13 -37.97 17.93
C THR A 643 -47.08 -36.88 17.73
N MET A 644 -47.05 -35.85 18.59
CA MET A 644 -45.99 -34.83 18.55
C MET A 644 -44.60 -35.41 18.76
N TYR A 645 -44.43 -36.37 19.67
CA TYR A 645 -43.12 -36.97 19.95
C TYR A 645 -42.60 -37.77 18.73
N TYR A 646 -43.46 -38.54 18.06
CA TYR A 646 -43.10 -39.25 16.83
C TYR A 646 -42.83 -38.30 15.66
N GLU A 647 -43.59 -37.21 15.48
CA GLU A 647 -43.28 -36.19 14.46
C GLU A 647 -41.96 -35.47 14.74
N GLN A 648 -41.65 -35.19 16.00
CA GLN A 648 -40.41 -34.54 16.41
C GLN A 648 -39.20 -35.47 16.24
N GLN A 649 -39.34 -36.78 16.52
CA GLN A 649 -38.34 -37.78 16.15
C GLN A 649 -38.16 -37.90 14.63
N ARG A 650 -39.26 -37.90 13.85
CA ARG A 650 -39.18 -37.94 12.38
C ARG A 650 -38.42 -36.74 11.82
N ARG A 651 -38.70 -35.52 12.31
CA ARG A 651 -37.94 -34.32 11.93
C ARG A 651 -36.47 -34.41 12.35
N GLY A 652 -36.16 -35.02 13.50
CA GLY A 652 -34.78 -35.31 13.91
C GLY A 652 -34.05 -36.20 12.90
N LEU A 653 -34.69 -37.29 12.48
CA LEU A 653 -34.15 -38.21 11.48
C LEU A 653 -34.01 -37.55 10.10
N GLU A 654 -35.04 -36.82 9.64
CA GLU A 654 -35.00 -36.08 8.36
C GLU A 654 -33.93 -34.96 8.33
N ILE A 655 -33.54 -34.43 9.50
CA ILE A 655 -32.42 -33.49 9.64
C ILE A 655 -31.08 -34.25 9.63
N GLU A 656 -30.98 -35.38 10.34
CA GLU A 656 -29.75 -36.16 10.41
C GLU A 656 -29.41 -36.85 9.07
N GLU A 657 -30.40 -37.35 8.33
CA GLU A 657 -30.21 -37.85 6.95
C GLU A 657 -29.67 -36.77 6.02
N ARG A 658 -30.16 -35.52 6.15
CA ARG A 658 -29.64 -34.37 5.38
C ARG A 658 -28.23 -33.99 5.85
N ARG A 659 -27.91 -34.14 7.14
CA ARG A 659 -26.59 -33.87 7.71
C ARG A 659 -25.56 -34.90 7.22
N ILE A 660 -25.92 -36.18 7.23
CA ILE A 660 -25.12 -37.28 6.69
C ILE A 660 -24.88 -37.06 5.20
N LYS A 661 -25.94 -36.77 4.42
CA LYS A 661 -25.80 -36.50 2.99
C LYS A 661 -24.89 -35.29 2.71
N ALA A 662 -25.01 -34.20 3.49
CA ALA A 662 -24.12 -33.05 3.35
C ALA A 662 -22.66 -33.39 3.72
N GLU A 663 -22.42 -34.29 4.68
CA GLU A 663 -21.07 -34.83 4.93
C GLU A 663 -20.56 -35.70 3.78
N GLU A 664 -21.41 -36.51 3.14
CA GLU A 664 -21.03 -37.34 1.98
C GLU A 664 -20.73 -36.49 0.75
N ASP A 665 -21.57 -35.51 0.42
CA ASP A 665 -21.35 -34.56 -0.67
C ASP A 665 -20.04 -33.76 -0.43
N LEU A 666 -19.79 -33.28 0.80
CA LEU A 666 -18.55 -32.58 1.16
C LEU A 666 -17.31 -33.48 1.11
N ARG A 667 -17.43 -34.76 1.50
CA ARG A 667 -16.34 -35.75 1.37
C ARG A 667 -16.01 -36.03 -0.10
N ALA A 668 -17.01 -36.12 -0.97
CA ALA A 668 -16.82 -36.27 -2.40
C ALA A 668 -16.13 -35.04 -3.02
N GLU A 669 -16.52 -33.83 -2.61
CA GLU A 669 -15.87 -32.58 -3.06
C GLU A 669 -14.42 -32.47 -2.56
N ILE A 670 -14.13 -32.88 -1.33
CA ILE A 670 -12.76 -32.97 -0.80
C ILE A 670 -11.92 -33.99 -1.57
N GLU A 671 -12.45 -35.17 -1.91
CA GLU A 671 -11.71 -36.18 -2.68
C GLU A 671 -11.48 -35.73 -4.14
N ASN A 672 -12.43 -35.00 -4.73
CA ASN A 672 -12.27 -34.36 -6.03
C ASN A 672 -11.17 -33.27 -5.99
N MET A 673 -11.11 -32.45 -4.93
CA MET A 673 -10.03 -31.48 -4.73
C MET A 673 -8.66 -32.15 -4.56
N LYS A 674 -8.56 -33.30 -3.87
CA LYS A 674 -7.32 -34.10 -3.82
C LYS A 674 -6.92 -34.66 -5.20
N GLY A 675 -7.91 -35.09 -6.00
CA GLY A 675 -7.68 -35.50 -7.39
C GLY A 675 -7.04 -34.38 -8.20
N ILE A 676 -7.65 -33.19 -8.17
CA ILE A 676 -7.14 -31.98 -8.84
C ILE A 676 -5.76 -31.58 -8.31
N GLN A 677 -5.53 -31.64 -6.99
CA GLN A 677 -4.21 -31.39 -6.39
C GLN A 677 -3.17 -32.39 -6.90
N LYS A 678 -3.51 -33.68 -6.99
CA LYS A 678 -2.61 -34.72 -7.49
C LYS A 678 -2.30 -34.55 -8.99
N GLU A 679 -3.28 -34.16 -9.80
CA GLU A 679 -3.05 -33.81 -11.21
C GLU A 679 -2.12 -32.59 -11.36
N LEU A 680 -2.26 -31.58 -10.49
CA LEU A 680 -1.35 -30.43 -10.41
C LEU A 680 0.07 -30.82 -9.95
N GLU A 681 0.21 -31.72 -8.97
CA GLU A 681 1.49 -32.24 -8.51
C GLU A 681 2.18 -33.10 -9.59
N GLU A 682 1.43 -33.92 -10.34
CA GLU A 682 1.94 -34.70 -11.48
C GLU A 682 2.29 -33.79 -12.69
N GLN A 683 1.59 -32.66 -12.89
CA GLN A 683 1.97 -31.64 -13.88
C GLN A 683 3.24 -30.87 -13.48
N LEU A 684 3.38 -30.44 -12.22
CA LEU A 684 4.61 -29.78 -11.73
C LEU A 684 5.86 -30.67 -11.86
N TYR A 685 5.69 -31.99 -11.81
CA TYR A 685 6.80 -32.95 -11.98
C TYR A 685 7.42 -32.95 -13.39
N ILE A 686 6.71 -32.45 -14.41
CA ILE A 686 7.18 -32.44 -15.80
C ILE A 686 8.04 -31.20 -16.10
N ASP A 687 7.70 -30.03 -15.55
CA ASP A 687 8.30 -28.75 -15.98
C ASP A 687 9.55 -28.31 -15.20
N CYS A 688 9.72 -28.65 -13.92
CA CYS A 688 10.93 -28.24 -13.16
C CYS A 688 11.30 -29.13 -11.94
N PRO A 689 12.17 -30.15 -12.11
CA PRO A 689 12.64 -30.99 -11.01
C PRO A 689 13.35 -30.24 -9.87
N ARG A 690 13.94 -29.06 -10.13
CA ARG A 690 14.76 -28.32 -9.15
C ARG A 690 13.97 -27.57 -8.09
N GLN A 691 12.73 -27.15 -8.36
CA GLN A 691 11.96 -26.38 -7.37
C GLN A 691 11.39 -27.27 -6.26
N PHE A 692 11.05 -28.52 -6.58
CA PHE A 692 10.48 -29.47 -5.62
C PHE A 692 11.50 -29.92 -4.56
N GLU A 693 12.75 -30.21 -4.97
CA GLU A 693 13.85 -30.50 -4.02
C GLU A 693 14.11 -29.31 -3.08
N MET A 694 14.04 -28.08 -3.59
CA MET A 694 14.24 -26.86 -2.81
C MET A 694 13.16 -26.70 -1.73
N PHE A 695 11.88 -26.84 -2.12
CA PHE A 695 10.75 -26.72 -1.19
C PHE A 695 10.71 -27.82 -0.12
N GLN A 696 11.06 -29.06 -0.47
CA GLN A 696 11.17 -30.13 0.53
C GLN A 696 12.32 -29.86 1.51
N LYS A 697 13.46 -29.36 1.00
CA LYS A 697 14.60 -29.04 1.85
C LYS A 697 14.28 -27.88 2.81
N GLU A 698 13.71 -26.78 2.34
CA GLU A 698 13.28 -25.66 3.19
C GLU A 698 12.27 -26.09 4.27
N ARG A 699 11.29 -26.93 3.90
CA ARG A 699 10.33 -27.52 4.85
C ARG A 699 11.03 -28.35 5.93
N ASP A 700 11.95 -29.23 5.55
CA ASP A 700 12.59 -30.15 6.49
C ASP A 700 13.65 -29.46 7.36
N GLU A 701 14.26 -28.39 6.85
CA GLU A 701 15.21 -27.50 7.56
C GLU A 701 14.46 -26.60 8.57
N ALA A 702 13.28 -26.08 8.20
CA ALA A 702 12.36 -25.41 9.13
C ALA A 702 11.83 -26.37 10.21
N MET A 703 11.41 -27.58 9.82
CA MET A 703 10.94 -28.62 10.76
C MET A 703 12.03 -29.01 11.77
N LYS A 704 13.29 -29.17 11.31
CA LYS A 704 14.45 -29.34 12.20
C LYS A 704 14.60 -28.18 13.17
N THR A 705 14.59 -26.94 12.67
CA THR A 705 14.76 -25.73 13.49
C THR A 705 13.69 -25.66 14.59
N THR A 706 12.43 -26.01 14.28
CA THR A 706 11.35 -26.09 15.26
C THR A 706 11.60 -27.19 16.31
N VAL A 707 12.08 -28.37 15.92
CA VAL A 707 12.41 -29.47 16.84
C VAL A 707 13.65 -29.16 17.69
N GLU A 708 14.62 -28.44 17.16
CA GLU A 708 15.82 -27.97 17.87
C GLU A 708 15.43 -26.95 18.96
N LEU A 709 14.57 -25.96 18.62
CA LEU A 709 14.01 -24.99 19.57
C LEU A 709 13.21 -25.67 20.69
N LEU A 710 12.38 -26.67 20.35
CA LEU A 710 11.62 -27.46 21.33
C LEU A 710 12.51 -28.33 22.25
N ARG A 711 13.77 -28.60 21.87
CA ARG A 711 14.76 -29.24 22.74
C ARG A 711 15.54 -28.25 23.61
N LEU A 712 15.86 -27.07 23.07
CA LEU A 712 16.60 -26.02 23.79
C LEU A 712 15.80 -25.41 24.95
N LEU A 713 14.47 -25.46 24.90
CA LEU A 713 13.58 -24.94 25.95
C LEU A 713 13.42 -25.87 27.18
N ASN A 714 14.21 -26.94 27.31
CA ASN A 714 13.90 -28.05 28.23
C ASN A 714 15.12 -28.63 28.99
N LEU A 715 16.08 -27.78 29.38
CA LEU A 715 17.18 -28.12 30.30
C LEU A 715 17.40 -27.04 31.36
N ASP A 716 17.99 -27.45 32.48
CA ASP A 716 17.84 -26.82 33.79
C ASP A 716 18.86 -25.73 34.17
N ASN A 717 18.55 -25.04 35.27
CA ASN A 717 19.30 -23.98 35.95
C ASN A 717 20.79 -24.29 36.26
N SER A 718 21.69 -23.29 36.14
CA SER A 718 22.64 -22.93 37.23
C SER A 718 23.44 -21.62 37.05
N GLU A 719 23.83 -21.04 38.19
CA GLU A 719 24.96 -20.11 38.44
C GLU A 719 24.96 -18.66 37.91
N SER A 720 25.91 -17.87 38.44
CA SER A 720 25.78 -16.41 38.65
C SER A 720 27.12 -15.64 38.58
N ALA A 721 27.06 -14.34 38.29
CA ALA A 721 28.13 -13.37 38.56
C ALA A 721 27.60 -11.93 38.61
N SER A 722 28.35 -11.02 39.23
CA SER A 722 28.01 -9.60 39.46
C SER A 722 28.74 -8.66 38.49
N HIS A 723 28.26 -7.41 38.35
CA HIS A 723 29.00 -6.17 38.67
C HIS A 723 28.22 -4.87 38.31
N SER A 724 28.31 -3.87 39.20
CA SER A 724 27.92 -2.45 39.02
C SER A 724 29.19 -1.59 38.70
N PRO A 725 29.21 -0.24 38.62
CA PRO A 725 28.18 0.83 38.76
C PRO A 725 28.25 1.81 37.53
N PRO A 726 27.97 3.15 37.55
CA PRO A 726 27.36 4.06 38.53
C PRO A 726 26.15 4.89 37.99
N SER A 727 25.82 6.00 38.65
CA SER A 727 24.45 6.54 38.73
C SER A 727 24.24 8.00 38.25
N SER A 728 22.95 8.37 38.25
CA SER A 728 22.37 9.72 38.46
C SER A 728 22.14 10.66 37.28
N PHE A 729 20.87 10.73 36.86
CA PHE A 729 20.20 11.97 36.45
C PHE A 729 18.73 11.90 36.89
N GLN A 730 18.33 12.71 37.87
CA GLN A 730 16.94 12.76 38.32
C GLN A 730 16.08 13.58 37.35
N ARG A 731 14.91 13.06 37.00
CA ARG A 731 13.80 13.81 36.38
C ARG A 731 12.63 13.80 37.34
N SER A 732 11.94 14.94 37.47
CA SER A 732 10.64 15.01 38.12
C SER A 732 9.59 14.34 37.23
N VAL A 733 9.10 13.17 37.65
CA VAL A 733 7.97 12.45 37.04
C VAL A 733 6.84 12.39 38.06
N SER A 734 5.59 12.29 37.60
CA SER A 734 4.43 12.06 38.47
C SER A 734 4.54 10.67 39.12
N ASN A 735 4.42 10.61 40.45
CA ASN A 735 4.56 9.38 41.27
C ASN A 735 3.47 8.30 41.04
N GLU A 736 2.61 8.44 40.03
CA GLU A 736 1.52 7.50 39.76
C GLU A 736 1.95 6.45 38.72
N PRO A 737 1.69 5.15 38.96
CA PRO A 737 2.00 4.09 37.99
C PRO A 737 1.16 4.25 36.73
N PRO A 738 1.74 4.09 35.53
CA PRO A 738 0.99 3.99 34.28
C PRO A 738 -0.13 2.92 34.38
N PRO A 739 -1.37 3.18 33.91
CA PRO A 739 -2.50 2.28 34.13
C PRO A 739 -2.30 0.84 33.62
N TYR A 740 -1.45 0.64 32.60
CA TYR A 740 -1.11 -0.69 32.06
C TYR A 740 -0.08 -1.48 32.91
N PHE A 741 0.44 -0.90 33.99
CA PHE A 741 1.17 -1.63 35.04
C PHE A 741 0.25 -2.14 36.16
N LEU A 742 -0.99 -1.64 36.24
CA LEU A 742 -1.96 -2.07 37.24
C LEU A 742 -2.68 -3.34 36.80
N CYS A 743 -2.80 -4.30 37.70
CA CYS A 743 -3.61 -5.50 37.50
C CYS A 743 -5.09 -5.12 37.43
N PRO A 744 -5.86 -5.52 36.40
CA PRO A 744 -7.29 -5.21 36.35
C PRO A 744 -8.11 -5.77 37.52
N ILE A 745 -7.67 -6.86 38.15
CA ILE A 745 -8.36 -7.49 39.29
C ILE A 745 -8.07 -6.75 40.60
N THR A 746 -6.79 -6.53 40.92
CA THR A 746 -6.39 -5.97 42.23
C THR A 746 -6.24 -4.45 42.23
N GLN A 747 -6.16 -3.82 41.05
CA GLN A 747 -5.83 -2.39 40.86
C GLN A 747 -4.46 -1.97 41.44
N GLU A 748 -3.59 -2.94 41.76
CA GLU A 748 -2.20 -2.73 42.22
C GLU A 748 -1.18 -3.02 41.10
N VAL A 749 0.05 -2.51 41.27
CA VAL A 749 1.16 -2.73 40.32
C VAL A 749 1.56 -4.21 40.27
N MET A 750 1.51 -4.81 39.08
CA MET A 750 1.79 -6.24 38.88
C MET A 750 3.24 -6.62 39.17
N ARG A 751 3.43 -7.66 40.00
CA ARG A 751 4.72 -8.29 40.34
C ARG A 751 5.03 -9.46 39.40
N GLU A 752 4.04 -10.31 39.12
CA GLU A 752 4.13 -11.42 38.16
C GLU A 752 3.11 -11.28 37.02
N PRO A 753 3.19 -10.20 36.20
CA PRO A 753 2.25 -9.99 35.10
C PRO A 753 2.22 -11.20 34.16
N SER A 754 1.03 -11.77 33.97
CA SER A 754 0.79 -13.00 33.21
C SER A 754 -0.40 -12.84 32.26
N VAL A 755 -0.27 -13.33 31.04
CA VAL A 755 -1.25 -13.21 29.95
C VAL A 755 -2.23 -14.37 29.99
N ALA A 756 -3.53 -14.08 29.87
CA ALA A 756 -4.61 -15.05 29.74
C ALA A 756 -4.95 -15.37 28.28
N ALA A 757 -5.88 -16.31 28.05
CA ALA A 757 -6.28 -16.75 26.70
C ALA A 757 -6.97 -15.66 25.83
N ASP A 758 -7.35 -14.54 26.43
CA ASP A 758 -7.94 -13.36 25.77
C ASP A 758 -6.89 -12.27 25.44
N GLY A 759 -5.60 -12.56 25.64
CA GLY A 759 -4.49 -11.62 25.44
C GLY A 759 -4.34 -10.54 26.51
N HIS A 760 -5.20 -10.51 27.54
CA HIS A 760 -5.12 -9.53 28.61
C HIS A 760 -4.11 -9.98 29.68
N THR A 761 -3.41 -9.02 30.30
CA THR A 761 -2.38 -9.28 31.32
C THR A 761 -2.90 -8.94 32.71
N TYR A 762 -2.61 -9.81 33.68
CA TYR A 762 -3.08 -9.75 35.06
C TYR A 762 -1.96 -10.12 36.04
N GLU A 763 -2.14 -9.83 37.33
CA GLU A 763 -1.32 -10.46 38.37
C GLU A 763 -1.55 -11.98 38.40
N ALA A 764 -0.48 -12.76 38.45
CA ALA A 764 -0.55 -14.22 38.28
C ALA A 764 -1.36 -14.90 39.40
N GLU A 765 -1.21 -14.45 40.65
CA GLU A 765 -1.92 -15.01 41.79
C GLU A 765 -3.41 -14.68 41.74
N ALA A 766 -3.77 -13.41 41.51
CA ALA A 766 -5.16 -12.96 41.43
C ALA A 766 -5.95 -13.64 40.30
N LEU A 767 -5.30 -13.89 39.14
CA LEU A 767 -5.94 -14.60 38.04
C LEU A 767 -6.05 -16.11 38.30
N ARG A 768 -5.08 -16.74 38.97
CA ARG A 768 -5.21 -18.13 39.42
C ARG A 768 -6.37 -18.27 40.40
N GLU A 769 -6.43 -17.41 41.41
CA GLU A 769 -7.53 -17.39 42.39
C GLU A 769 -8.90 -17.21 41.73
N TRP A 770 -9.02 -16.30 40.75
CA TRP A 770 -10.25 -16.16 39.94
C TRP A 770 -10.65 -17.46 39.25
N LEU A 771 -9.72 -18.13 38.56
CA LEU A 771 -9.98 -19.38 37.86
C LEU A 771 -10.27 -20.54 38.83
N ASP A 772 -9.57 -20.62 39.96
CA ASP A 772 -9.68 -21.70 40.94
C ASP A 772 -10.94 -21.59 41.83
N ASN A 773 -11.51 -20.38 41.97
CA ASN A 773 -12.87 -20.17 42.47
C ASN A 773 -13.98 -20.64 41.50
N GLY A 774 -13.62 -21.26 40.36
CA GLY A 774 -14.55 -21.93 39.44
C GLY A 774 -14.99 -21.07 38.25
N HIS A 775 -14.47 -19.85 38.09
CA HIS A 775 -14.73 -19.04 36.91
C HIS A 775 -13.96 -19.57 35.68
N ASP A 776 -14.60 -19.52 34.51
CA ASP A 776 -13.98 -19.81 33.22
C ASP A 776 -14.04 -18.61 32.25
N THR A 777 -14.43 -17.43 32.75
CA THR A 777 -14.51 -16.17 32.01
C THR A 777 -13.34 -15.24 32.30
N SER A 778 -13.06 -14.35 31.35
CA SER A 778 -12.12 -13.22 31.47
C SER A 778 -12.61 -12.21 32.51
N PRO A 779 -11.78 -11.83 33.50
CA PRO A 779 -12.10 -10.74 34.42
C PRO A 779 -12.27 -9.36 33.75
N MET A 780 -11.80 -9.17 32.50
CA MET A 780 -11.89 -7.89 31.78
C MET A 780 -13.09 -7.82 30.83
N THR A 781 -13.37 -8.91 30.12
CA THR A 781 -14.40 -8.93 29.06
C THR A 781 -15.65 -9.72 29.44
N ASN A 782 -15.60 -10.48 30.54
CA ASN A 782 -16.60 -11.47 30.96
C ASN A 782 -16.93 -12.55 29.88
N LEU A 783 -16.09 -12.67 28.84
CA LEU A 783 -16.19 -13.71 27.83
C LEU A 783 -15.47 -14.99 28.30
N LYS A 784 -15.95 -16.16 27.89
CA LYS A 784 -15.32 -17.45 28.22
C LYS A 784 -13.91 -17.56 27.64
N LEU A 785 -12.93 -17.91 28.47
CA LEU A 785 -11.54 -18.10 28.07
C LEU A 785 -11.37 -19.41 27.28
N ALA A 786 -10.58 -19.37 26.21
CA ALA A 786 -10.33 -20.56 25.37
C ALA A 786 -9.51 -21.64 26.10
N HIS A 787 -8.67 -21.27 27.07
CA HIS A 787 -7.96 -22.18 27.96
C HIS A 787 -7.58 -21.51 29.29
N ARG A 788 -7.28 -22.30 30.33
CA ARG A 788 -6.81 -21.83 31.64
C ARG A 788 -5.28 -21.61 31.73
N ASN A 789 -4.54 -21.89 30.66
CA ASN A 789 -3.08 -21.70 30.63
C ASN A 789 -2.73 -20.21 30.73
N LEU A 790 -1.75 -19.87 31.59
CA LEU A 790 -1.23 -18.52 31.78
C LEU A 790 0.19 -18.42 31.25
N VAL A 791 0.52 -17.35 30.52
CA VAL A 791 1.85 -17.13 29.93
C VAL A 791 2.54 -15.93 30.61
N PRO A 792 3.71 -16.10 31.27
CA PRO A 792 4.39 -14.99 31.94
C PRO A 792 4.78 -13.85 30.98
N ASN A 793 4.33 -12.63 31.27
CA ASN A 793 4.63 -11.42 30.49
C ASN A 793 5.99 -10.83 30.95
N HIS A 794 7.08 -11.52 30.62
CA HIS A 794 8.43 -11.09 30.97
C HIS A 794 8.78 -9.66 30.52
N PRO A 795 8.40 -9.19 29.29
CA PRO A 795 8.62 -7.80 28.90
C PRO A 795 7.94 -6.78 29.83
N LEU A 796 6.68 -7.01 30.21
CA LEU A 796 5.98 -6.10 31.14
C LEU A 796 6.59 -6.17 32.54
N ARG A 797 7.00 -7.36 33.02
CA ARG A 797 7.70 -7.49 34.31
C ARG A 797 9.03 -6.74 34.36
N SER A 798 9.77 -6.70 33.25
CA SER A 798 10.98 -5.88 33.13
C SER A 798 10.67 -4.38 33.12
N ALA A 799 9.67 -3.94 32.36
CA ALA A 799 9.26 -2.53 32.33
C ALA A 799 8.75 -2.02 33.70
N ILE A 800 8.03 -2.85 34.44
CA ILE A 800 7.59 -2.54 35.82
C ILE A 800 8.80 -2.46 36.77
N HIS A 801 9.77 -3.37 36.68
CA HIS A 801 11.00 -3.28 37.49
C HIS A 801 11.83 -2.03 37.16
N GLU A 802 11.98 -1.67 35.89
CA GLU A 802 12.68 -0.45 35.47
C GLU A 802 11.97 0.81 35.99
N TRP A 803 10.63 0.85 35.91
CA TRP A 803 9.85 1.94 36.48
C TRP A 803 9.97 2.03 38.01
N LEU A 804 9.88 0.90 38.74
CA LEU A 804 10.07 0.85 40.18
C LEU A 804 11.48 1.34 40.59
N GLN A 805 12.53 0.92 39.89
CA GLN A 805 13.90 1.38 40.11
C GLN A 805 14.09 2.88 39.81
N GLY A 806 13.26 3.46 38.94
CA GLY A 806 13.21 4.91 38.69
C GLY A 806 12.45 5.74 39.73
N HIS A 807 11.67 5.11 40.62
CA HIS A 807 10.78 5.77 41.59
C HIS A 807 10.94 5.26 43.04
N SER A 808 12.09 4.63 43.35
CA SER A 808 12.47 4.15 44.70
C SER A 808 13.39 5.13 45.44
#